data_AF-A0A9Q0NB29-F1
#
_entry.id   AF-A0A9Q0NB29-F1
#
_cell.length_a   1.000
_cell.length_b   1.000
_cell.length_c   1.000
_cell.angle_alpha   90.00
_cell.angle_beta   90.00
_cell.angle_gamma   90.00
#
_symmetry.space_group_name_H-M   'P 1'
#
loop_
_entity.id
_entity.type
_entity.pdbx_description
1 polymer ?
#
loop_
_entity_poly.entity_id
_entity_poly.type
_entity_poly.pdbx_seq_one_letter_code
_entity_poly.pdbx_strand_id
1 'polypeptide(L)'
;RKYQKMVHKKKVCSELFPTNTSILIFIGYMSLFISQGILVTASQESNNGYNYNTVLAVLLTEVLKLIISTCLFLQEKSEHTLKTLVVSIVDGRKVLALYFVPALLYCLYNNLAFVNLSSFDPTTYYLLLQFRVVITGVLFQIIFKKYLSKRQWISLIILTIGCMIKQIHFGDEPTMTSTTMEATGEHKTKNMTGLNLSLSAVFILIQTVCSCLAGVYNEYLLKDKGSDVNIYVQNVFMYIDSIVCNIVVLVMQGNLLGAFGVESLQSIFRINVILIMINNAGIGIITSFFLKYMNSILKTFASALELLFTAVLCYFIFAMPIYLNTVLAIGVVSFAIYLYSKSPVVNVLTKTMKAPEDKRTLLRDGGANSDIDDSSLVLKFHDTMHAKDIFSKQCILCTIGVLIILFSTLFAIFWMQLFESILAKEIKLSPQSRSYDVWKTPPLPMYFDIYLFNWTNPSNFSGDEVFQKPILKQIGPYRFVEKTDKEDIVWNNNHTVSFRKKSTYYFDAANSKGQMDDMITTINIVALSAAASVIHSNNLRRKEVSVGLGLFDQLPYVTKRANELLFDGYEDDLIEFAKDLSLTDKTVSVPYDKIGWFYTRNGTSHQQGHFNMHTGGDDISQIGTMKNWNFSPKIEYFPDECGMLRGSAGEFYPPIKQKTQPTSMFIADLCRSISLDFEEEKSVHGITGYKYAGGEKMVDNGTVYPENKCFSFGESVPSGVMNVSACRFGSPVFMSFPHYYAADPYFLDQIEGLNPSKEKHEFYITLEPLTGIPLDVAARLQINMLVRPIPNVTLYQHAPHMFFPVLWFEQKVTIPNDMASEIKTVVAMPVTGYMAIAIVFVIGLILTFWWPVARMIQRKGKGYVNDENKVSAKEDIAVQSSLLSSNGHIKKIEVFNGIKAKKAPLAEKEAESELTVNRNRPRKSNLLNKLFLEGNFCVNFDSLYKHFDRVALRFFLCLFFHVSFHVRTRKRQNFLLFLE
;
A
#
# COMPACT_ATOMS: atom_id res chain seq x y z
N ARG A 1 -25.04 14.43 -41.29
CA ARG A 1 -23.93 13.60 -40.73
C ARG A 1 -23.77 13.69 -39.20
N LYS A 2 -23.53 14.86 -38.57
CA LYS A 2 -23.44 14.97 -37.08
C LYS A 2 -24.74 14.55 -36.36
N TYR A 3 -25.90 14.96 -36.88
CA TYR A 3 -27.21 14.55 -36.37
C TYR A 3 -27.45 13.03 -36.48
N GLN A 4 -27.15 12.42 -37.64
CA GLN A 4 -27.19 10.96 -37.81
C GLN A 4 -26.24 10.21 -36.86
N LYS A 5 -25.04 10.75 -36.59
CA LYS A 5 -24.12 10.18 -35.59
C LYS A 5 -24.66 10.29 -34.16
N MET A 6 -25.32 11.40 -33.79
CA MET A 6 -25.98 11.52 -32.49
C MET A 6 -27.17 10.57 -32.35
N VAL A 7 -28.02 10.49 -33.36
CA VAL A 7 -29.21 9.61 -33.39
C VAL A 7 -28.77 8.14 -33.32
N HIS A 8 -27.72 7.76 -34.04
CA HIS A 8 -27.15 6.41 -33.98
C HIS A 8 -26.54 6.09 -32.60
N LYS A 9 -25.82 7.04 -31.98
CA LYS A 9 -25.24 6.87 -30.64
C LYS A 9 -26.31 6.79 -29.55
N LYS A 10 -27.39 7.58 -29.67
CA LYS A 10 -28.55 7.57 -28.77
C LYS A 10 -29.32 6.24 -28.88
N LYS A 11 -29.47 5.71 -30.10
CA LYS A 11 -30.11 4.42 -30.39
C LYS A 11 -29.32 3.22 -29.83
N VAL A 12 -27.99 3.19 -30.02
CA VAL A 12 -27.12 2.14 -29.49
C VAL A 12 -27.11 2.12 -27.95
N CYS A 13 -27.04 3.30 -27.32
CA CYS A 13 -27.05 3.40 -25.86
C CYS A 13 -28.42 2.98 -25.27
N SER A 14 -29.53 3.33 -25.91
CA SER A 14 -30.87 2.91 -25.49
C SER A 14 -31.15 1.42 -25.71
N GLU A 15 -30.48 0.78 -26.68
CA GLU A 15 -30.59 -0.67 -26.93
C GLU A 15 -29.75 -1.50 -25.95
N LEU A 16 -28.60 -0.99 -25.50
CA LEU A 16 -27.74 -1.64 -24.51
C LEU A 16 -28.22 -1.40 -23.07
N PHE A 17 -28.69 -0.19 -22.78
CA PHE A 17 -29.22 0.23 -21.48
C PHE A 17 -30.63 0.81 -21.65
N PRO A 18 -31.69 -0.02 -21.48
CA PRO A 18 -33.05 0.41 -21.73
C PRO A 18 -33.55 1.47 -20.72
N THR A 19 -32.93 1.56 -19.53
CA THR A 19 -33.30 2.50 -18.47
C THR A 19 -32.06 3.06 -17.75
N ASN A 20 -32.20 4.23 -17.12
CA ASN A 20 -31.16 4.78 -16.23
C ASN A 20 -30.83 3.84 -15.05
N THR A 21 -31.79 3.02 -14.61
CA THR A 21 -31.58 1.99 -13.59
C THR A 21 -30.66 0.87 -14.09
N SER A 22 -30.71 0.50 -15.38
CA SER A 22 -29.82 -0.51 -15.96
C SER A 22 -28.35 -0.08 -15.96
N ILE A 23 -28.09 1.22 -16.16
CA ILE A 23 -26.73 1.79 -16.07
C ILE A 23 -26.20 1.74 -14.63
N LEU A 24 -27.03 2.12 -13.66
CA LEU A 24 -26.66 2.04 -12.23
C LEU A 24 -26.38 0.61 -11.79
N ILE A 25 -27.19 -0.36 -12.24
CA ILE A 25 -26.98 -1.78 -11.96
C ILE A 25 -25.68 -2.27 -12.59
N PHE A 26 -25.37 -1.86 -13.83
CA PHE A 26 -24.13 -2.22 -14.50
C PHE A 26 -22.90 -1.67 -13.76
N ILE A 27 -22.91 -0.39 -13.38
CA ILE A 27 -21.81 0.22 -12.61
C ILE A 27 -21.68 -0.42 -11.23
N GLY A 28 -22.79 -0.64 -10.52
CA GLY A 28 -22.80 -1.29 -9.22
C GLY A 28 -22.24 -2.72 -9.28
N TYR A 29 -22.62 -3.49 -10.31
CA TYR A 29 -22.06 -4.82 -10.56
C TYR A 29 -20.54 -4.74 -10.73
N MET A 30 -20.04 -3.84 -11.59
CA MET A 30 -18.61 -3.67 -11.81
C MET A 30 -17.85 -3.28 -10.53
N SER A 31 -18.35 -2.30 -9.79
CA SER A 31 -17.68 -1.82 -8.57
C SER A 31 -17.59 -2.90 -7.49
N LEU A 32 -18.65 -3.70 -7.30
CA LEU A 32 -18.66 -4.76 -6.29
C LEU A 32 -17.68 -5.89 -6.64
N PHE A 33 -17.61 -6.32 -7.91
CA PHE A 33 -16.66 -7.34 -8.35
C PHE A 33 -15.20 -6.85 -8.33
N ILE A 34 -14.93 -5.60 -8.73
CA ILE A 34 -13.57 -5.01 -8.57
C ILE A 34 -13.19 -4.97 -7.08
N SER A 35 -14.11 -4.51 -6.22
CA SER A 35 -13.90 -4.50 -4.77
C SER A 35 -13.67 -5.91 -4.22
N GLN A 36 -14.35 -6.92 -4.77
CA GLN A 36 -14.17 -8.32 -4.36
C GLN A 36 -12.77 -8.80 -4.71
N GLY A 37 -12.28 -8.53 -5.93
CA GLY A 37 -10.91 -8.86 -6.33
C GLY A 37 -9.87 -8.30 -5.38
N ILE A 38 -10.04 -7.03 -4.96
CA ILE A 38 -9.14 -6.37 -4.01
C ILE A 38 -9.26 -6.98 -2.61
N LEU A 39 -10.48 -7.14 -2.08
CA LEU A 39 -10.71 -7.66 -0.72
C LEU A 39 -10.23 -9.11 -0.57
N VAL A 40 -10.45 -9.94 -1.59
CA VAL A 40 -9.99 -11.33 -1.59
C VAL A 40 -8.47 -11.38 -1.64
N THR A 41 -7.83 -10.59 -2.49
CA THR A 41 -6.35 -10.50 -2.57
C THR A 41 -5.76 -10.00 -1.25
N ALA A 42 -6.38 -8.99 -0.63
CA ALA A 42 -5.97 -8.48 0.69
C ALA A 42 -6.15 -9.50 1.84
N SER A 43 -7.04 -10.50 1.67
CA SER A 43 -7.29 -11.52 2.69
C SER A 43 -6.35 -12.73 2.64
N GLN A 44 -5.47 -12.79 1.65
CA GLN A 44 -4.53 -13.90 1.48
C GLN A 44 -3.31 -13.77 2.43
N GLU A 45 -2.93 -14.87 3.07
CA GLU A 45 -1.67 -14.99 3.81
C GLU A 45 -0.50 -15.27 2.86
N SER A 46 0.74 -15.21 3.36
CA SER A 46 1.98 -15.35 2.56
C SER A 46 2.08 -16.65 1.75
N ASN A 47 1.27 -17.66 2.07
CA ASN A 47 1.23 -18.95 1.37
C ASN A 47 0.06 -19.07 0.36
N ASN A 48 -0.59 -17.98 -0.04
CA ASN A 48 -1.81 -17.98 -0.85
C ASN A 48 -2.98 -18.79 -0.25
N GLY A 49 -2.93 -19.07 1.06
CA GLY A 49 -3.95 -19.80 1.82
C GLY A 49 -4.95 -18.88 2.51
N TYR A 50 -6.08 -19.44 2.95
CA TYR A 50 -7.11 -18.77 3.74
C TYR A 50 -7.15 -19.39 5.15
N ASN A 51 -7.11 -18.56 6.19
CA ASN A 51 -7.13 -18.99 7.58
C ASN A 51 -8.55 -19.30 8.11
N TYR A 52 -9.55 -19.43 7.22
CA TYR A 52 -10.96 -19.63 7.57
C TYR A 52 -11.60 -20.70 6.68
N ASN A 53 -12.60 -21.40 7.21
CA ASN A 53 -13.35 -22.41 6.46
C ASN A 53 -14.20 -21.72 5.38
N THR A 54 -13.83 -21.93 4.12
CA THR A 54 -14.48 -21.30 2.96
C THR A 54 -15.93 -21.77 2.76
N VAL A 55 -16.25 -23.02 3.10
CA VAL A 55 -17.62 -23.56 2.98
C VAL A 55 -18.56 -22.90 3.99
N LEU A 56 -18.10 -22.70 5.23
CA LEU A 56 -18.88 -22.00 6.25
C LEU A 56 -19.03 -20.51 5.92
N ALA A 57 -18.00 -19.84 5.39
CA ALA A 57 -18.09 -18.46 4.94
C ALA A 57 -19.12 -18.28 3.81
N VAL A 58 -19.19 -19.23 2.87
CA VAL A 58 -20.22 -19.25 1.81
C VAL A 58 -21.60 -19.47 2.41
N LEU A 59 -21.78 -20.43 3.31
CA LEU A 59 -23.06 -20.69 3.97
C LEU A 59 -23.58 -19.44 4.71
N LEU A 60 -22.74 -18.77 5.49
CA LEU A 60 -23.11 -17.54 6.21
C LEU A 60 -23.38 -16.37 5.26
N THR A 61 -22.73 -16.33 4.09
CA THR A 61 -23.03 -15.35 3.04
C THR A 61 -24.44 -15.58 2.46
N GLU A 62 -24.87 -16.83 2.25
CA GLU A 62 -26.22 -17.15 1.78
C GLU A 62 -27.29 -16.79 2.82
N VAL A 63 -27.01 -17.01 4.11
CA VAL A 63 -27.87 -16.54 5.22
C VAL A 63 -27.99 -15.03 5.21
N LEU A 64 -26.88 -14.31 5.03
CA LEU A 64 -26.88 -12.85 4.93
C LEU A 64 -27.72 -12.35 3.74
N LYS A 65 -27.61 -12.97 2.57
CA LYS A 65 -28.43 -12.64 1.38
C LYS A 65 -29.93 -12.88 1.62
N LEU A 66 -30.28 -13.95 2.35
CA LEU A 66 -31.66 -14.25 2.73
C LEU A 66 -32.23 -13.16 3.65
N ILE A 67 -31.46 -12.73 4.66
CA ILE A 67 -31.84 -11.65 5.57
C ILE A 67 -32.06 -10.36 4.78
N ILE A 68 -31.09 -9.96 3.94
CA ILE A 68 -31.19 -8.72 3.16
C ILE A 68 -32.40 -8.75 2.21
N SER A 69 -32.63 -9.87 1.52
CA SER A 69 -33.78 -10.00 0.60
C SER A 69 -35.12 -9.93 1.32
N THR A 70 -35.19 -10.51 2.52
CA THR A 70 -36.36 -10.42 3.39
C THR A 70 -36.60 -8.99 3.87
N CYS A 71 -35.54 -8.27 4.29
CA CYS A 71 -35.63 -6.87 4.68
C CYS A 71 -36.08 -5.97 3.51
N LEU A 72 -35.54 -6.18 2.31
CA LEU A 72 -35.91 -5.42 1.11
C LEU A 72 -37.38 -5.65 0.73
N PHE A 73 -37.90 -6.87 0.88
CA PHE A 73 -39.33 -7.16 0.68
C PHE A 73 -40.22 -6.40 1.68
N LEU A 74 -39.83 -6.38 2.96
CA LEU A 74 -40.59 -5.67 4.00
C LEU A 74 -40.56 -4.14 3.81
N GLN A 75 -39.49 -3.60 3.22
CA GLN A 75 -39.34 -2.16 2.97
C GLN A 75 -40.06 -1.68 1.70
N GLU A 76 -40.46 -2.57 0.80
CA GLU A 76 -41.03 -2.18 -0.51
C GLU A 76 -42.43 -1.57 -0.40
N LYS A 77 -43.29 -2.08 0.49
CA LYS A 77 -44.61 -1.50 0.78
C LYS A 77 -44.90 -1.55 2.26
N SER A 78 -45.53 -0.50 2.78
CA SER A 78 -45.93 -0.38 4.19
C SER A 78 -46.90 -1.48 4.67
N GLU A 79 -47.56 -2.19 3.75
CA GLU A 79 -48.48 -3.30 4.04
C GLU A 79 -47.77 -4.67 4.09
N HIS A 80 -46.50 -4.77 3.66
CA HIS A 80 -45.75 -6.02 3.68
C HIS A 80 -45.29 -6.36 5.10
N THR A 81 -45.82 -7.47 5.62
CA THR A 81 -45.44 -8.08 6.91
C THR A 81 -44.82 -9.47 6.68
N LEU A 82 -44.10 -10.02 7.67
CA LEU A 82 -43.59 -11.40 7.60
C LEU A 82 -44.67 -12.44 7.26
N LYS A 83 -45.92 -12.23 7.71
CA LYS A 83 -47.07 -13.07 7.33
C LYS A 83 -47.35 -13.05 5.82
N THR A 84 -47.31 -11.87 5.19
CA THR A 84 -47.50 -11.75 3.73
C THR A 84 -46.35 -12.36 2.93
N LEU A 85 -45.13 -12.37 3.47
CA LEU A 85 -44.00 -13.08 2.85
C LEU A 85 -44.25 -14.59 2.86
N VAL A 86 -44.66 -15.17 3.99
CA VAL A 86 -44.97 -16.61 4.09
C VAL A 86 -46.10 -17.00 3.14
N VAL A 87 -47.15 -16.19 3.05
CA VAL A 87 -48.24 -16.41 2.07
C VAL A 87 -47.69 -16.38 0.63
N SER A 88 -46.86 -15.39 0.30
CA SER A 88 -46.23 -15.29 -1.03
C SER A 88 -45.32 -16.48 -1.36
N ILE A 89 -44.66 -17.07 -0.35
CA ILE A 89 -43.84 -18.27 -0.50
C ILE A 89 -44.72 -19.50 -0.77
N VAL A 90 -45.81 -19.65 -0.03
CA VAL A 90 -46.76 -20.75 -0.19
C VAL A 90 -47.46 -20.70 -1.55
N ASP A 91 -47.89 -19.52 -1.98
CA ASP A 91 -48.50 -19.29 -3.30
C ASP A 91 -47.50 -19.57 -4.43
N GLY A 92 -46.23 -19.19 -4.22
CA GLY A 92 -45.13 -19.39 -5.15
C GLY A 92 -44.47 -20.77 -5.12
N ARG A 93 -45.01 -21.77 -4.40
CA ARG A 93 -44.37 -23.10 -4.18
C ARG A 93 -43.89 -23.82 -5.45
N LYS A 94 -44.59 -23.65 -6.57
CA LYS A 94 -44.18 -24.23 -7.87
C LYS A 94 -42.92 -23.56 -8.41
N VAL A 95 -42.79 -22.25 -8.23
CA VAL A 95 -41.62 -21.46 -8.63
C VAL A 95 -40.45 -21.76 -7.69
N LEU A 96 -40.71 -21.87 -6.38
CA LEU A 96 -39.73 -22.35 -5.39
C LEU A 96 -39.11 -23.69 -5.82
N ALA A 97 -39.93 -24.70 -6.15
CA ALA A 97 -39.41 -25.99 -6.62
C ALA A 97 -38.57 -25.90 -7.90
N LEU A 98 -38.85 -24.94 -8.78
CA LEU A 98 -38.04 -24.70 -10.00
C LEU A 98 -36.70 -24.04 -9.69
N TYR A 99 -36.59 -23.25 -8.61
CA TYR A 99 -35.35 -22.62 -8.14
C TYR A 99 -34.35 -23.61 -7.52
N PHE A 100 -34.81 -24.81 -7.16
CA PHE A 100 -33.93 -25.90 -6.71
C PHE A 100 -32.93 -26.32 -7.80
N VAL A 101 -33.31 -26.27 -9.08
CA VAL A 101 -32.44 -26.63 -10.20
C VAL A 101 -31.20 -25.72 -10.29
N PRO A 102 -31.32 -24.37 -10.38
CA PRO A 102 -30.15 -23.50 -10.40
C PRO A 102 -29.37 -23.54 -9.08
N ALA A 103 -30.03 -23.72 -7.92
CA ALA A 103 -29.34 -23.86 -6.64
C ALA A 103 -28.43 -25.10 -6.61
N LEU A 104 -28.95 -26.26 -7.05
CA LEU A 104 -28.18 -27.50 -7.17
C LEU A 104 -27.01 -27.37 -8.15
N LEU A 105 -27.22 -26.70 -9.30
CA LEU A 105 -26.17 -26.50 -10.30
C LEU A 105 -25.05 -25.57 -9.81
N TYR A 106 -25.38 -24.50 -9.06
CA TYR A 106 -24.37 -23.65 -8.42
C TYR A 106 -23.61 -24.38 -7.32
N CYS A 107 -24.31 -25.19 -6.53
CA CYS A 107 -23.73 -26.04 -5.49
C CYS A 107 -22.76 -27.07 -6.08
N LEU A 108 -23.14 -27.74 -7.17
CA LEU A 108 -22.28 -28.68 -7.90
C LEU A 108 -21.06 -27.97 -8.53
N TYR A 109 -21.26 -26.78 -9.11
CA TYR A 109 -20.15 -25.96 -9.63
C TYR A 109 -19.11 -25.64 -8.55
N ASN A 110 -19.55 -25.19 -7.38
CA ASN A 110 -18.66 -24.82 -6.28
C ASN A 110 -17.84 -26.03 -5.79
N ASN A 111 -18.44 -27.21 -5.69
CA ASN A 111 -17.75 -28.42 -5.27
C ASN A 111 -16.77 -28.95 -6.33
N LEU A 112 -17.18 -28.96 -7.62
CA LEU A 112 -16.31 -29.38 -8.72
C LEU A 112 -15.11 -28.42 -8.91
N ALA A 113 -15.25 -27.14 -8.56
CA ALA A 113 -14.15 -26.18 -8.61
C ALA A 113 -12.95 -26.63 -7.77
N PHE A 114 -13.19 -27.14 -6.55
CA PHE A 114 -12.11 -27.66 -5.69
C PHE A 114 -11.46 -28.92 -6.28
N VAL A 115 -12.26 -29.83 -6.84
CA VAL A 115 -11.77 -31.08 -7.48
C VAL A 115 -10.94 -30.78 -8.74
N ASN A 116 -11.34 -29.77 -9.51
CA ASN A 116 -10.63 -29.39 -10.73
C ASN A 116 -9.38 -28.55 -10.44
N LEU A 117 -9.40 -27.69 -9.40
CA LEU A 117 -8.21 -26.96 -8.94
C LEU A 117 -7.13 -27.87 -8.33
N SER A 118 -7.49 -29.05 -7.82
CA SER A 118 -6.51 -30.07 -7.41
C SER A 118 -6.02 -30.93 -8.59
N SER A 119 -6.73 -30.90 -9.73
CA SER A 119 -6.43 -31.72 -10.90
C SER A 119 -5.62 -31.00 -11.97
N PHE A 120 -5.86 -29.70 -12.16
CA PHE A 120 -5.23 -28.82 -13.14
C PHE A 120 -4.38 -27.74 -12.44
N ASP A 121 -3.30 -27.29 -13.08
CA ASP A 121 -2.62 -26.09 -12.65
C ASP A 121 -3.54 -24.85 -12.79
N PRO A 122 -3.39 -23.81 -11.93
CA PRO A 122 -4.28 -22.66 -11.93
C PRO A 122 -4.40 -21.97 -13.30
N THR A 123 -3.30 -21.87 -14.04
CA THR A 123 -3.26 -21.21 -15.35
C THR A 123 -4.12 -21.97 -16.36
N THR A 124 -3.92 -23.28 -16.48
CA THR A 124 -4.74 -24.16 -17.33
C THR A 124 -6.20 -24.17 -16.88
N TYR A 125 -6.48 -24.22 -15.58
CA TYR A 125 -7.84 -24.17 -15.03
C TYR A 125 -8.58 -22.90 -15.44
N TYR A 126 -7.98 -21.72 -15.23
CA TYR A 126 -8.62 -20.45 -15.57
C TYR A 126 -8.76 -20.22 -17.07
N LEU A 127 -7.82 -20.75 -17.87
CA LEU A 127 -7.90 -20.75 -19.33
C LEU A 127 -9.08 -21.59 -19.82
N LEU A 128 -9.22 -22.82 -19.30
CA LEU A 128 -10.33 -23.72 -19.65
C LEU A 128 -11.69 -23.15 -19.20
N LEU A 129 -11.75 -22.44 -18.08
CA LEU A 129 -12.99 -21.78 -17.65
C LEU A 129 -13.47 -20.66 -18.59
N GLN A 130 -12.61 -20.10 -19.46
CA GLN A 130 -13.03 -19.06 -20.40
C GLN A 130 -14.01 -19.56 -21.47
N PHE A 131 -14.05 -20.88 -21.73
CA PHE A 131 -15.04 -21.48 -22.63
C PHE A 131 -16.49 -21.25 -22.17
N ARG A 132 -16.70 -20.85 -20.91
CA ARG A 132 -18.01 -20.45 -20.39
C ARG A 132 -18.70 -19.35 -21.20
N VAL A 133 -17.92 -18.45 -21.81
CA VAL A 133 -18.45 -17.34 -22.61
C VAL A 133 -19.23 -17.87 -23.82
N VAL A 134 -18.62 -18.83 -24.53
CA VAL A 134 -19.20 -19.52 -25.69
C VAL A 134 -20.39 -20.38 -25.26
N ILE A 135 -20.23 -21.18 -24.20
CA ILE A 135 -21.29 -22.08 -23.69
C ILE A 135 -22.52 -21.29 -23.24
N THR A 136 -22.34 -20.14 -22.59
CA THR A 136 -23.45 -19.25 -22.19
C THR A 136 -24.23 -18.77 -23.42
N GLY A 137 -23.54 -18.45 -24.52
CA GLY A 137 -24.17 -18.10 -25.80
C GLY A 137 -25.04 -19.23 -26.36
N VAL A 138 -24.53 -20.47 -26.38
CA VAL A 138 -25.29 -21.65 -26.84
C VAL A 138 -26.53 -21.90 -25.97
N LEU A 139 -26.34 -21.96 -24.65
CA LEU A 139 -27.43 -22.24 -23.70
C LEU A 139 -28.49 -21.15 -23.72
N PHE A 140 -28.10 -19.89 -23.92
CA PHE A 140 -29.03 -18.78 -24.12
C PHE A 140 -29.93 -19.01 -25.34
N GLN A 141 -29.39 -19.47 -26.47
CA GLN A 141 -30.20 -19.77 -27.67
C GLN A 141 -31.17 -20.93 -27.43
N ILE A 142 -30.74 -21.97 -26.69
CA ILE A 142 -31.56 -23.15 -26.39
C ILE A 142 -32.73 -22.78 -25.46
N ILE A 143 -32.44 -22.08 -24.36
CA ILE A 143 -33.42 -21.77 -23.32
C ILE A 143 -34.40 -20.68 -23.76
N PHE A 144 -33.90 -19.58 -24.33
CA PHE A 144 -34.75 -18.47 -24.80
C PHE A 144 -35.31 -18.70 -26.21
N LYS A 145 -34.92 -19.78 -26.90
CA LYS A 145 -35.32 -20.11 -28.29
C LYS A 145 -35.08 -18.95 -29.28
N LYS A 146 -34.00 -18.20 -29.10
CA LYS A 146 -33.61 -17.04 -29.95
C LYS A 146 -32.28 -17.29 -30.64
N TYR A 147 -32.15 -16.84 -31.89
CA TYR A 147 -30.90 -16.99 -32.65
C TYR A 147 -29.97 -15.78 -32.45
N LEU A 148 -28.68 -16.03 -32.18
CA LEU A 148 -27.63 -15.01 -32.15
C LEU A 148 -27.12 -14.71 -33.56
N SER A 149 -26.89 -13.45 -33.87
CA SER A 149 -26.35 -13.01 -35.15
C SER A 149 -24.88 -13.41 -35.32
N LYS A 150 -24.41 -13.52 -36.57
CA LYS A 150 -22.99 -13.80 -36.89
C LYS A 150 -22.04 -12.82 -36.17
N ARG A 151 -22.42 -11.54 -36.05
CA ARG A 151 -21.61 -10.52 -35.35
C ARG A 151 -21.54 -10.75 -33.84
N GLN A 152 -22.64 -11.16 -33.22
CA GLN A 152 -22.68 -11.51 -31.79
C GLN A 152 -21.81 -12.75 -31.51
N TRP A 153 -21.88 -13.76 -32.37
CA TRP A 153 -21.02 -14.95 -32.28
C TRP A 153 -19.53 -14.62 -32.41
N ILE A 154 -19.16 -13.81 -33.41
CA ILE A 154 -17.78 -13.33 -33.57
C ILE A 154 -17.34 -12.56 -32.31
N SER A 155 -18.19 -11.70 -31.74
CA SER A 155 -17.82 -10.95 -30.53
C SER A 155 -17.58 -11.86 -29.31
N LEU A 156 -18.34 -12.94 -29.14
CA LEU A 156 -18.15 -13.91 -28.05
C LEU A 156 -16.87 -14.73 -28.20
N ILE A 157 -16.53 -15.14 -29.44
CA ILE A 157 -15.30 -15.88 -29.72
C ILE A 157 -14.08 -14.99 -29.47
N ILE A 158 -14.09 -13.75 -29.97
CA ILE A 158 -13.00 -12.79 -29.73
C ILE A 158 -12.86 -12.48 -28.24
N LEU A 159 -13.98 -12.36 -27.50
CA LEU A 159 -13.97 -12.16 -26.05
C LEU A 159 -13.27 -13.32 -25.34
N THR A 160 -13.58 -14.55 -25.73
CA THR A 160 -12.97 -15.77 -25.17
C THR A 160 -11.46 -15.78 -25.40
N ILE A 161 -11.02 -15.49 -26.63
CA ILE A 161 -9.59 -15.40 -26.98
C ILE A 161 -8.89 -14.30 -26.16
N GLY A 162 -9.50 -13.12 -26.04
CA GLY A 162 -8.95 -12.00 -25.26
C GLY A 162 -8.76 -12.33 -23.78
N CYS A 163 -9.70 -13.04 -23.16
CA CYS A 163 -9.56 -13.50 -21.78
C CYS A 163 -8.48 -14.58 -21.61
N MET A 164 -8.30 -15.47 -22.60
CA MET A 164 -7.27 -16.50 -22.58
C MET A 164 -5.86 -15.93 -22.77
N ILE A 165 -5.67 -14.92 -23.63
CA ILE A 165 -4.36 -14.26 -23.86
C ILE A 165 -3.75 -13.74 -22.56
N LYS A 166 -4.58 -13.19 -21.66
CA LYS A 166 -4.13 -12.71 -20.34
C LYS A 166 -3.48 -13.83 -19.50
N GLN A 167 -3.91 -15.07 -19.67
CA GLN A 167 -3.45 -16.23 -18.90
C GLN A 167 -2.22 -16.92 -19.52
N ILE A 168 -1.88 -16.61 -20.78
CA ILE A 168 -0.71 -17.18 -21.47
C ILE A 168 0.54 -16.39 -21.09
N HIS A 169 1.60 -17.08 -20.68
CA HIS A 169 2.91 -16.48 -20.41
C HIS A 169 3.72 -16.40 -21.72
N PHE A 170 4.31 -15.24 -22.02
CA PHE A 170 5.16 -15.03 -23.19
C PHE A 170 6.50 -14.47 -22.69
N GLY A 171 7.57 -15.26 -22.72
CA GLY A 171 8.93 -14.85 -22.38
C GLY A 171 9.61 -15.74 -21.32
N ASP A 172 10.89 -16.06 -21.56
CA ASP A 172 11.77 -16.89 -20.73
C ASP A 172 12.38 -16.12 -19.54
N GLU A 173 12.47 -16.83 -18.39
CA GLU A 173 13.15 -16.58 -17.10
C GLU A 173 12.57 -15.64 -16.01
N PRO A 174 12.81 -15.91 -14.71
CA PRO A 174 13.01 -17.20 -14.04
C PRO A 174 11.75 -17.58 -13.25
N THR A 175 11.46 -18.87 -13.24
CA THR A 175 10.42 -19.46 -12.41
C THR A 175 10.77 -19.20 -10.95
N MET A 176 9.97 -18.38 -10.26
CA MET A 176 9.77 -18.53 -8.82
C MET A 176 9.11 -19.89 -8.60
N THR A 177 9.95 -20.93 -8.61
CA THR A 177 9.63 -22.26 -8.11
C THR A 177 9.38 -22.15 -6.62
N SER A 178 8.10 -22.19 -6.24
CA SER A 178 7.71 -22.70 -4.95
C SER A 178 7.92 -24.22 -4.93
N THR A 179 9.07 -24.64 -4.41
CA THR A 179 9.34 -26.01 -3.96
C THR A 179 10.31 -25.87 -2.77
N THR A 180 10.14 -26.48 -1.60
CA THR A 180 9.70 -27.84 -1.22
C THR A 180 9.40 -27.82 0.30
N MET A 181 8.77 -28.79 0.99
CA MET A 181 9.22 -30.18 1.27
C MET A 181 8.03 -31.01 1.84
N GLU A 182 7.66 -32.20 1.31
CA GLU A 182 8.20 -33.57 1.51
C GLU A 182 7.90 -34.15 2.92
N ALA A 183 7.49 -35.42 3.17
CA ALA A 183 7.38 -36.68 2.43
C ALA A 183 6.23 -37.55 3.05
N THR A 184 5.48 -38.37 2.32
CA THR A 184 5.84 -39.74 1.92
C THR A 184 4.81 -40.28 0.91
N GLY A 185 5.27 -41.01 -0.13
CA GLY A 185 4.44 -41.96 -0.89
C GLY A 185 4.05 -41.59 -2.34
N GLU A 186 4.79 -42.18 -3.28
CA GLU A 186 4.45 -42.52 -4.68
C GLU A 186 4.18 -41.44 -5.75
N HIS A 187 5.08 -41.45 -6.74
CA HIS A 187 5.08 -40.70 -7.99
C HIS A 187 3.79 -40.83 -8.82
N LYS A 188 3.21 -39.69 -9.22
CA LYS A 188 2.56 -39.52 -10.52
C LYS A 188 2.89 -38.17 -11.14
N THR A 189 3.86 -38.19 -12.05
CA THR A 189 4.17 -37.14 -13.03
C THR A 189 2.92 -36.80 -13.84
N LYS A 190 2.42 -35.56 -13.75
CA LYS A 190 1.38 -35.04 -14.65
C LYS A 190 2.04 -34.24 -15.76
N ASN A 191 2.06 -34.84 -16.95
CA ASN A 191 2.65 -34.28 -18.15
C ASN A 191 1.90 -33.04 -18.64
N MET A 192 2.64 -31.95 -18.79
CA MET A 192 2.31 -30.79 -19.60
C MET A 192 2.56 -31.14 -21.07
N THR A 193 1.65 -31.88 -21.70
CA THR A 193 1.48 -31.99 -23.17
C THR A 193 0.46 -33.09 -23.49
N GLY A 194 -0.54 -32.74 -24.31
CA GLY A 194 -1.48 -33.71 -24.89
C GLY A 194 -2.85 -33.71 -24.23
N LEU A 195 -3.85 -33.31 -25.00
CA LEU A 195 -5.28 -33.40 -24.71
C LEU A 195 -5.72 -34.87 -24.68
N ASN A 196 -5.19 -35.66 -23.73
CA ASN A 196 -5.76 -36.95 -23.37
C ASN A 196 -7.08 -36.65 -22.67
N LEU A 197 -8.18 -37.19 -23.22
CA LEU A 197 -9.55 -37.03 -22.74
C LEU A 197 -9.72 -37.68 -21.36
N SER A 198 -9.08 -37.09 -20.35
CA SER A 198 -9.06 -37.59 -18.98
C SER A 198 -10.39 -37.29 -18.29
N LEU A 199 -10.73 -38.10 -17.29
CA LEU A 199 -11.89 -37.90 -16.41
C LEU A 199 -11.96 -36.45 -15.85
N SER A 200 -10.80 -35.82 -15.63
CA SER A 200 -10.68 -34.42 -15.21
C SER A 200 -11.14 -33.41 -16.27
N ALA A 201 -10.91 -33.66 -17.56
CA ALA A 201 -11.42 -32.82 -18.65
C ALA A 201 -12.96 -32.89 -18.75
N VAL A 202 -13.54 -34.04 -18.43
CA VAL A 202 -15.00 -34.20 -18.33
C VAL A 202 -15.54 -33.42 -17.13
N PHE A 203 -14.89 -33.49 -15.96
CA PHE A 203 -15.31 -32.75 -14.77
C PHE A 203 -15.25 -31.24 -14.93
N ILE A 204 -14.23 -30.69 -15.60
CA ILE A 204 -14.17 -29.23 -15.85
C ILE A 204 -15.21 -28.78 -16.89
N LEU A 205 -15.53 -29.64 -17.88
CA LEU A 205 -16.62 -29.37 -18.82
C LEU A 205 -17.98 -29.38 -18.11
N ILE A 206 -18.24 -30.39 -17.27
CA ILE A 206 -19.45 -30.48 -16.45
C ILE A 206 -19.56 -29.25 -15.54
N GLN A 207 -18.49 -28.88 -14.83
CA GLN A 207 -18.45 -27.67 -14.00
C GLN A 207 -18.81 -26.42 -14.81
N THR A 208 -18.22 -26.26 -15.99
CA THR A 208 -18.44 -25.08 -16.85
C THR A 208 -19.88 -25.01 -17.33
N VAL A 209 -20.44 -26.14 -17.78
CA VAL A 209 -21.85 -26.24 -18.20
C VAL A 209 -22.79 -25.97 -17.05
N CYS A 210 -22.56 -26.51 -15.85
CA CYS A 210 -23.39 -26.26 -14.67
C CYS A 210 -23.45 -24.76 -14.33
N SER A 211 -22.31 -24.06 -14.38
CA SER A 211 -22.27 -22.62 -14.12
C SER A 211 -23.06 -21.80 -15.14
N CYS A 212 -22.86 -22.09 -16.44
CA CYS A 212 -23.56 -21.40 -17.53
C CYS A 212 -25.07 -21.70 -17.51
N LEU A 213 -25.44 -22.96 -17.29
CA LEU A 213 -26.82 -23.40 -17.23
C LEU A 213 -27.55 -22.77 -16.05
N ALA A 214 -26.94 -22.75 -14.86
CA ALA A 214 -27.50 -22.08 -13.69
C ALA A 214 -27.72 -20.58 -13.93
N GLY A 215 -26.77 -19.91 -14.61
CA GLY A 215 -26.88 -18.49 -14.95
C GLY A 215 -28.02 -18.17 -15.92
N VAL A 216 -28.09 -18.90 -17.04
CA VAL A 216 -29.12 -18.68 -18.08
C VAL A 216 -30.50 -19.14 -17.59
N TYR A 217 -30.57 -20.25 -16.86
CA TYR A 217 -31.83 -20.76 -16.31
C TYR A 217 -32.37 -19.85 -15.19
N ASN A 218 -31.51 -19.28 -14.35
CA ASN A 218 -31.93 -18.26 -13.39
C ASN A 218 -32.50 -17.01 -14.10
N GLU A 219 -31.87 -16.56 -15.20
CA GLU A 219 -32.43 -15.48 -16.03
C GLU A 219 -33.81 -15.85 -16.59
N TYR A 220 -33.99 -17.08 -17.04
CA TYR A 220 -35.26 -17.59 -17.56
C TYR A 220 -36.36 -17.61 -16.49
N LEU A 221 -36.06 -18.09 -15.27
CA LEU A 221 -37.01 -18.05 -14.15
C LEU A 221 -37.39 -16.61 -13.78
N LEU A 222 -36.41 -15.71 -13.71
CA LEU A 222 -36.64 -14.30 -13.36
C LEU A 222 -37.54 -13.57 -14.38
N LYS A 223 -37.54 -13.99 -15.65
CA LYS A 223 -38.22 -13.26 -16.73
C LYS A 223 -39.50 -13.91 -17.25
N ASP A 224 -39.57 -15.24 -17.26
CA ASP A 224 -40.67 -15.99 -17.87
C ASP A 224 -41.54 -16.63 -16.78
N LYS A 225 -41.10 -17.75 -16.18
CA LYS A 225 -41.92 -18.53 -15.24
C LYS A 225 -42.20 -17.85 -13.90
N GLY A 226 -41.33 -16.93 -13.48
CA GLY A 226 -41.45 -16.14 -12.26
C GLY A 226 -41.83 -14.69 -12.51
N SER A 227 -42.29 -14.30 -13.71
CA SER A 227 -42.59 -12.88 -14.01
C SER A 227 -43.58 -12.24 -13.05
N ASP A 228 -44.50 -13.05 -12.51
CA ASP A 228 -45.64 -12.61 -11.71
C ASP A 228 -45.34 -12.61 -10.20
N VAL A 229 -44.17 -13.12 -9.80
CA VAL A 229 -43.71 -13.14 -8.40
C VAL A 229 -42.77 -11.96 -8.15
N ASN A 230 -42.81 -11.37 -6.95
CA ASN A 230 -41.88 -10.32 -6.58
C ASN A 230 -40.41 -10.81 -6.62
N ILE A 231 -39.49 -10.00 -7.16
CA ILE A 231 -38.07 -10.35 -7.28
C ILE A 231 -37.41 -10.67 -5.93
N TYR A 232 -37.81 -10.00 -4.85
CA TYR A 232 -37.27 -10.29 -3.52
C TYR A 232 -37.69 -11.67 -3.02
N VAL A 233 -38.92 -12.09 -3.32
CA VAL A 233 -39.42 -13.44 -3.00
C VAL A 233 -38.73 -14.51 -3.85
N GLN A 234 -38.45 -14.22 -5.12
CA GLN A 234 -37.66 -15.12 -5.98
C GLN A 234 -36.21 -15.28 -5.49
N ASN A 235 -35.60 -14.19 -5.01
CA ASN A 235 -34.29 -14.25 -4.36
C ASN A 235 -34.33 -15.10 -3.08
N VAL A 236 -35.38 -14.93 -2.25
CA VAL A 236 -35.62 -15.77 -1.06
C VAL A 236 -35.71 -17.25 -1.44
N PHE A 237 -36.42 -17.61 -2.52
CA PHE A 237 -36.47 -19.00 -3.00
C PHE A 237 -35.08 -19.55 -3.33
N MET A 238 -34.30 -18.81 -4.13
CA MET A 238 -32.96 -19.23 -4.53
C MET A 238 -32.01 -19.42 -3.33
N TYR A 239 -32.06 -18.54 -2.33
CA TYR A 239 -31.17 -18.61 -1.17
C TYR A 239 -31.57 -19.70 -0.17
N ILE A 240 -32.87 -19.97 0.01
CA ILE A 240 -33.34 -21.10 0.82
C ILE A 240 -32.84 -22.42 0.23
N ASP A 241 -33.02 -22.63 -1.08
CA ASP A 241 -32.58 -23.85 -1.76
C ASP A 241 -31.04 -23.99 -1.74
N SER A 242 -30.31 -22.87 -1.85
CA SER A 242 -28.84 -22.81 -1.75
C SER A 242 -28.33 -23.22 -0.36
N ILE A 243 -28.97 -22.73 0.72
CA ILE A 243 -28.64 -23.10 2.11
C ILE A 243 -28.85 -24.60 2.32
N VAL A 244 -29.98 -25.14 1.85
CA VAL A 244 -30.27 -26.58 1.94
C VAL A 244 -29.20 -27.41 1.23
N CYS A 245 -28.80 -27.03 0.01
CA CYS A 245 -27.75 -27.77 -0.71
C CYS A 245 -26.40 -27.75 0.03
N ASN A 246 -25.98 -26.58 0.53
CA ASN A 246 -24.71 -26.46 1.25
C ASN A 246 -24.69 -27.24 2.58
N ILE A 247 -25.81 -27.30 3.29
CA ILE A 247 -25.94 -28.13 4.50
C ILE A 247 -25.83 -29.62 4.16
N VAL A 248 -26.49 -30.08 3.09
CA VAL A 248 -26.39 -31.49 2.63
C VAL A 248 -24.94 -31.85 2.29
N VAL A 249 -24.20 -30.96 1.63
CA VAL A 249 -22.78 -31.16 1.33
C VAL A 249 -21.93 -31.26 2.61
N LEU A 250 -22.16 -30.39 3.59
CA LEU A 250 -21.46 -30.43 4.89
C LEU A 250 -21.73 -31.71 5.67
N VAL A 251 -22.96 -32.23 5.57
CA VAL A 251 -23.34 -33.54 6.15
C VAL A 251 -22.61 -34.67 5.44
N MET A 252 -22.58 -34.67 4.10
CA MET A 252 -21.88 -35.70 3.31
C MET A 252 -20.36 -35.70 3.54
N GLN A 253 -19.77 -34.56 3.88
CA GLN A 253 -18.35 -34.43 4.20
C GLN A 253 -17.99 -34.83 5.64
N GLY A 254 -18.97 -35.14 6.50
CA GLY A 254 -18.74 -35.53 7.90
C GLY A 254 -18.19 -34.43 8.82
N ASN A 255 -18.16 -33.17 8.37
CA ASN A 255 -17.54 -32.04 9.08
C ASN A 255 -18.55 -31.01 9.61
N LEU A 256 -19.80 -31.42 9.83
CA LEU A 256 -20.86 -30.49 10.27
C LEU A 256 -20.56 -29.89 11.66
N LEU A 257 -20.11 -30.71 12.62
CA LEU A 257 -19.83 -30.27 13.99
C LEU A 257 -18.51 -29.48 14.11
N GLY A 258 -17.49 -29.84 13.32
CA GLY A 258 -16.21 -29.12 13.28
C GLY A 258 -16.29 -27.75 12.59
N ALA A 259 -17.16 -27.63 11.57
CA ALA A 259 -17.39 -26.37 10.88
C ALA A 259 -17.94 -25.28 11.84
N PHE A 260 -18.89 -25.62 12.73
CA PHE A 260 -19.44 -24.68 13.71
C PHE A 260 -18.65 -24.61 15.04
N GLY A 261 -17.42 -25.13 15.07
CA GLY A 261 -16.54 -25.00 16.24
C GLY A 261 -16.19 -23.53 16.54
N VAL A 262 -15.90 -23.24 17.81
CA VAL A 262 -15.59 -21.88 18.30
C VAL A 262 -14.39 -21.27 17.55
N GLU A 263 -13.37 -22.08 17.23
CA GLU A 263 -12.19 -21.64 16.47
C GLU A 263 -12.53 -21.25 15.01
N SER A 264 -13.39 -22.03 14.34
CA SER A 264 -13.84 -21.74 12.97
C SER A 264 -14.73 -20.50 12.91
N LEU A 265 -15.58 -20.29 13.92
CA LEU A 265 -16.41 -19.08 14.05
C LEU A 265 -15.55 -17.84 14.33
N GLN A 266 -14.56 -17.92 15.22
CA GLN A 266 -13.61 -16.84 15.48
C GLN A 266 -12.77 -16.52 14.22
N SER A 267 -12.43 -17.56 13.45
CA SER A 267 -12.01 -17.54 12.04
C SER A 267 -12.74 -16.50 11.19
N ILE A 268 -14.05 -16.76 11.08
CA ILE A 268 -14.95 -16.10 10.13
C ILE A 268 -15.42 -14.74 10.63
N PHE A 269 -15.49 -14.51 11.93
CA PHE A 269 -15.82 -13.20 12.50
C PHE A 269 -14.66 -12.20 12.47
N ARG A 270 -13.52 -12.55 11.86
CA ARG A 270 -12.49 -11.57 11.52
C ARG A 270 -13.03 -10.55 10.51
N ILE A 271 -12.65 -9.28 10.70
CA ILE A 271 -13.25 -8.17 9.97
C ILE A 271 -13.04 -8.27 8.45
N ASN A 272 -11.92 -8.84 8.00
CA ASN A 272 -11.63 -9.07 6.57
C ASN A 272 -12.63 -10.05 5.93
N VAL A 273 -12.98 -11.13 6.62
CA VAL A 273 -13.92 -12.14 6.12
C VAL A 273 -15.35 -11.60 6.13
N ILE A 274 -15.72 -10.82 7.17
CA ILE A 274 -17.01 -10.12 7.22
C ILE A 274 -17.17 -9.15 6.04
N LEU A 275 -16.14 -8.37 5.70
CA LEU A 275 -16.18 -7.46 4.55
C LEU A 275 -16.35 -8.21 3.23
N ILE A 276 -15.66 -9.35 3.07
CA ILE A 276 -15.84 -10.24 1.92
C ILE A 276 -17.28 -10.78 1.87
N MET A 277 -17.84 -11.22 2.98
CA MET A 277 -19.21 -11.73 3.06
C MET A 277 -20.24 -10.65 2.68
N ILE A 278 -20.09 -9.43 3.18
CA ILE A 278 -20.99 -8.30 2.85
C ILE A 278 -20.90 -7.98 1.36
N ASN A 279 -19.68 -7.90 0.80
CA ASN A 279 -19.50 -7.64 -0.62
C ASN A 279 -20.09 -8.76 -1.48
N ASN A 280 -19.80 -10.02 -1.15
CA ASN A 280 -20.36 -11.19 -1.84
C ASN A 280 -21.89 -11.27 -1.75
N ALA A 281 -22.48 -10.81 -0.64
CA ALA A 281 -23.93 -10.68 -0.52
C ALA A 281 -24.48 -9.61 -1.48
N GLY A 282 -23.83 -8.44 -1.54
CA GLY A 282 -24.13 -7.38 -2.51
C GLY A 282 -24.04 -7.87 -3.96
N ILE A 283 -22.99 -8.63 -4.29
CA ILE A 283 -22.80 -9.26 -5.61
C ILE A 283 -23.96 -10.18 -5.98
N GLY A 284 -24.44 -11.00 -5.04
CA GLY A 284 -25.59 -11.89 -5.28
C GLY A 284 -26.84 -11.10 -5.64
N ILE A 285 -27.17 -10.08 -4.85
CA ILE A 285 -28.37 -9.25 -5.02
C ILE A 285 -28.31 -8.44 -6.32
N ILE A 286 -27.19 -7.75 -6.59
CA ILE A 286 -27.03 -6.97 -7.81
C ILE A 286 -27.06 -7.86 -9.06
N THR A 287 -26.58 -9.10 -8.97
CA THR A 287 -26.63 -10.07 -10.08
C THR A 287 -28.07 -10.45 -10.44
N SER A 288 -28.95 -10.66 -9.45
CA SER A 288 -30.37 -10.92 -9.71
C SER A 288 -31.05 -9.75 -10.42
N PHE A 289 -30.77 -8.52 -9.99
CA PHE A 289 -31.24 -7.31 -10.68
C PHE A 289 -30.65 -7.17 -12.08
N PHE A 290 -29.36 -7.47 -12.25
CA PHE A 290 -28.68 -7.46 -13.55
C PHE A 290 -29.36 -8.42 -14.52
N LEU A 291 -29.62 -9.65 -14.11
CA LEU A 291 -30.27 -10.64 -14.96
C LEU A 291 -31.74 -10.28 -15.26
N LYS A 292 -32.50 -9.76 -14.28
CA LYS A 292 -33.90 -9.33 -14.48
C LYS A 292 -34.03 -8.22 -15.52
N TYR A 293 -33.19 -7.18 -15.45
CA TYR A 293 -33.31 -5.99 -16.31
C TYR A 293 -32.46 -6.04 -17.58
N MET A 294 -31.40 -6.84 -17.63
CA MET A 294 -30.48 -6.94 -18.79
C MET A 294 -30.47 -8.34 -19.40
N ASN A 295 -29.34 -9.03 -19.48
CA ASN A 295 -29.25 -10.43 -19.92
C ASN A 295 -27.90 -11.06 -19.51
N SER A 296 -27.85 -12.39 -19.50
CA SER A 296 -26.67 -13.20 -19.15
C SER A 296 -25.50 -13.02 -20.12
N ILE A 297 -25.76 -12.69 -21.39
CA ILE A 297 -24.71 -12.40 -22.38
C ILE A 297 -23.99 -11.09 -22.02
N LEU A 298 -24.73 -10.02 -21.73
CA LEU A 298 -24.15 -8.74 -21.30
C LEU A 298 -23.38 -8.88 -19.98
N LYS A 299 -23.80 -9.79 -19.11
CA LYS A 299 -23.06 -10.14 -17.87
C LYS A 299 -21.67 -10.71 -18.19
N THR A 300 -21.52 -11.54 -19.23
CA THR A 300 -20.20 -12.07 -19.63
C THR A 300 -19.25 -10.98 -20.13
N PHE A 301 -19.77 -9.97 -20.84
CA PHE A 301 -18.97 -8.81 -21.26
C PHE A 301 -18.62 -7.91 -20.06
N ALA A 302 -19.52 -7.72 -19.10
CA ALA A 302 -19.25 -6.98 -17.88
C ALA A 302 -18.13 -7.63 -17.05
N SER A 303 -18.19 -8.96 -16.86
CA SER A 303 -17.14 -9.70 -16.15
C SER A 303 -15.77 -9.63 -16.85
N ALA A 304 -15.73 -9.68 -18.17
CA ALA A 304 -14.47 -9.50 -18.90
C ALA A 304 -13.89 -8.10 -18.73
N LEU A 305 -14.73 -7.06 -18.70
CA LEU A 305 -14.32 -5.68 -18.48
C LEU A 305 -13.78 -5.45 -17.06
N GLU A 306 -14.38 -6.10 -16.07
CA GLU A 306 -13.95 -6.02 -14.67
C GLU A 306 -12.51 -6.53 -14.50
N LEU A 307 -12.19 -7.67 -15.09
CA LEU A 307 -10.85 -8.25 -15.06
C LEU A 307 -9.75 -7.35 -15.67
N LEU A 308 -10.12 -6.42 -16.56
CA LEU A 308 -9.20 -5.42 -17.11
C LEU A 308 -9.00 -4.26 -16.14
N PHE A 309 -10.08 -3.72 -15.59
CA PHE A 309 -10.01 -2.61 -14.64
C PHE A 309 -9.31 -3.02 -13.34
N THR A 310 -9.56 -4.23 -12.84
CA THR A 310 -8.85 -4.78 -11.68
C THR A 310 -7.34 -4.83 -11.92
N ALA A 311 -6.89 -5.25 -13.11
CA ALA A 311 -5.46 -5.29 -13.44
C ALA A 311 -4.82 -3.89 -13.45
N VAL A 312 -5.50 -2.90 -14.03
CA VAL A 312 -5.03 -1.50 -14.06
C VAL A 312 -5.01 -0.90 -12.66
N LEU A 313 -6.04 -1.13 -11.85
CA LEU A 313 -6.08 -0.65 -10.47
C LEU A 313 -5.02 -1.32 -9.60
N CYS A 314 -4.74 -2.61 -9.79
CA CYS A 314 -3.67 -3.30 -9.06
C CYS A 314 -2.27 -2.75 -9.42
N TYR A 315 -2.03 -2.27 -10.64
CA TYR A 315 -0.80 -1.55 -10.96
C TYR A 315 -0.69 -0.25 -10.15
N PHE A 316 -1.76 0.53 -10.03
CA PHE A 316 -1.73 1.78 -9.27
C PHE A 316 -1.70 1.58 -7.75
N ILE A 317 -2.33 0.53 -7.23
CA ILE A 317 -2.48 0.27 -5.79
C ILE A 317 -1.31 -0.57 -5.25
N PHE A 318 -0.83 -1.54 -6.03
CA PHE A 318 0.16 -2.54 -5.58
C PHE A 318 1.46 -2.52 -6.41
N ALA A 319 1.65 -1.54 -7.31
CA ALA A 319 2.83 -1.41 -8.18
C ALA A 319 3.14 -2.69 -9.02
N MET A 320 2.13 -3.52 -9.27
CA MET A 320 2.27 -4.79 -9.99
C MET A 320 2.56 -4.53 -11.48
N PRO A 321 3.70 -4.98 -12.05
CA PRO A 321 4.09 -4.64 -13.42
C PRO A 321 3.07 -5.13 -14.46
N ILE A 322 2.71 -4.25 -15.42
CA ILE A 322 1.81 -4.58 -16.53
C ILE A 322 2.62 -5.21 -17.67
N TYR A 323 2.51 -6.52 -17.82
CA TYR A 323 3.14 -7.29 -18.89
C TYR A 323 2.46 -7.09 -20.26
N LEU A 324 3.21 -7.36 -21.33
CA LEU A 324 2.76 -7.23 -22.73
C LEU A 324 1.46 -8.02 -23.00
N ASN A 325 1.32 -9.19 -22.38
CA ASN A 325 0.16 -10.08 -22.54
C ASN A 325 -1.13 -9.41 -22.02
N THR A 326 -1.01 -8.64 -20.93
CA THR A 326 -2.10 -7.85 -20.36
C THR A 326 -2.51 -6.73 -21.32
N VAL A 327 -1.55 -6.06 -21.95
CA VAL A 327 -1.82 -5.00 -22.94
C VAL A 327 -2.52 -5.56 -24.18
N LEU A 328 -2.05 -6.70 -24.71
CA LEU A 328 -2.67 -7.39 -25.84
C LEU A 328 -4.09 -7.86 -25.50
N ALA A 329 -4.29 -8.43 -24.31
CA ALA A 329 -5.61 -8.85 -23.83
C ALA A 329 -6.60 -7.66 -23.72
N ILE A 330 -6.16 -6.51 -23.17
CA ILE A 330 -6.96 -5.28 -23.10
C ILE A 330 -7.42 -4.85 -24.50
N GLY A 331 -6.52 -4.88 -25.49
CA GLY A 331 -6.84 -4.52 -26.88
C GLY A 331 -7.90 -5.44 -27.50
N VAL A 332 -7.72 -6.76 -27.37
CA VAL A 332 -8.63 -7.77 -27.94
C VAL A 332 -10.00 -7.74 -27.27
N VAL A 333 -10.06 -7.66 -25.94
CA VAL A 333 -11.33 -7.58 -25.18
C VAL A 333 -12.07 -6.27 -25.49
N SER A 334 -11.35 -5.15 -25.60
CA SER A 334 -11.95 -3.86 -26.00
C SER A 334 -12.57 -3.92 -27.40
N PHE A 335 -11.92 -4.61 -28.33
CA PHE A 335 -12.45 -4.83 -29.68
C PHE A 335 -13.70 -5.73 -29.68
N ALA A 336 -13.72 -6.79 -28.87
CA ALA A 336 -14.88 -7.67 -28.70
C ALA A 336 -16.11 -6.90 -28.17
N ILE A 337 -15.91 -6.07 -27.14
CA ILE A 337 -16.96 -5.21 -26.55
C ILE A 337 -17.47 -4.21 -27.59
N TYR A 338 -16.57 -3.57 -28.34
CA TYR A 338 -16.94 -2.67 -29.41
C TYR A 338 -17.81 -3.35 -30.46
N LEU A 339 -17.44 -4.56 -30.89
CA LEU A 339 -18.18 -5.33 -31.89
C LEU A 339 -19.58 -5.72 -31.38
N TYR A 340 -19.67 -6.15 -30.12
CA TYR A 340 -20.96 -6.47 -29.47
C TYR A 340 -21.86 -5.24 -29.34
N SER A 341 -21.30 -4.08 -28.95
CA SER A 341 -22.06 -2.84 -28.76
C SER A 341 -22.77 -2.36 -30.03
N LYS A 342 -22.29 -2.75 -31.23
CA LYS A 342 -22.94 -2.43 -32.50
C LYS A 342 -24.19 -3.26 -32.78
N SER A 343 -24.37 -4.39 -32.10
CA SER A 343 -25.49 -5.32 -32.31
C SER A 343 -25.80 -6.07 -31.01
N PRO A 344 -26.27 -5.38 -29.95
CA PRO A 344 -26.53 -5.99 -28.65
C PRO A 344 -27.72 -6.95 -28.71
N VAL A 345 -27.74 -7.93 -27.81
CA VAL A 345 -28.88 -8.86 -27.67
C VAL A 345 -29.98 -8.15 -26.89
N VAL A 346 -31.13 -7.89 -27.53
CA VAL A 346 -32.30 -7.28 -26.89
C VAL A 346 -33.28 -8.38 -26.48
N ASN A 347 -33.56 -8.47 -25.16
CA ASN A 347 -34.39 -9.54 -24.59
C ASN A 347 -35.70 -9.03 -23.95
N VAL A 348 -36.19 -7.85 -24.35
CA VAL A 348 -37.43 -7.28 -23.82
C VAL A 348 -38.64 -8.04 -24.38
N LEU A 349 -39.43 -8.66 -23.49
CA LEU A 349 -40.73 -9.27 -23.81
C LEU A 349 -41.73 -8.18 -24.18
N THR A 350 -42.08 -8.08 -25.46
CA THR A 350 -43.23 -7.29 -25.91
C THR A 350 -44.49 -8.07 -25.51
N LYS A 351 -45.17 -7.67 -24.42
CA LYS A 351 -46.57 -8.08 -24.20
C LYS A 351 -47.39 -7.44 -25.33
N THR A 352 -47.63 -8.17 -26.40
CA THR A 352 -48.62 -7.79 -27.42
C THR A 352 -49.98 -7.72 -26.76
N MET A 353 -50.52 -6.51 -26.59
CA MET A 353 -51.94 -6.31 -26.32
C MET A 353 -52.72 -6.90 -27.51
N LYS A 354 -53.33 -8.07 -27.33
CA LYS A 354 -54.40 -8.53 -28.22
C LYS A 354 -55.59 -7.59 -28.03
N ALA A 355 -56.03 -6.96 -29.10
CA ALA A 355 -57.30 -6.24 -29.14
C ALA A 355 -58.43 -7.25 -28.89
N PRO A 356 -59.45 -6.94 -28.07
CA PRO A 356 -60.63 -7.79 -27.95
C PRO A 356 -61.54 -7.57 -29.18
N GLU A 357 -61.59 -8.55 -30.06
CA GLU A 357 -62.76 -8.82 -30.91
C GLU A 357 -63.87 -9.37 -30.00
N ASP A 358 -64.72 -8.49 -29.48
CA ASP A 358 -66.16 -8.78 -29.25
C ASP A 358 -66.82 -7.59 -28.56
N LYS A 359 -67.31 -6.64 -29.38
CA LYS A 359 -68.36 -5.70 -28.97
C LYS A 359 -69.30 -5.46 -30.15
N ARG A 360 -70.05 -6.50 -30.51
CA ARG A 360 -71.22 -6.40 -31.39
C ARG A 360 -72.42 -7.15 -30.83
N THR A 361 -72.62 -7.06 -29.53
CA THR A 361 -73.86 -7.40 -28.82
C THR A 361 -73.83 -6.59 -27.52
N LEU A 362 -74.97 -6.06 -27.09
CA LEU A 362 -75.17 -5.14 -25.95
C LEU A 362 -75.20 -3.63 -26.29
N LEU A 363 -75.75 -3.27 -27.46
CA LEU A 363 -76.53 -2.04 -27.59
C LEU A 363 -78.02 -2.42 -27.54
N ARG A 364 -78.58 -2.54 -26.34
CA ARG A 364 -79.97 -2.16 -26.07
C ARG A 364 -80.21 -2.06 -24.57
N ASP A 365 -80.89 -0.98 -24.23
CA ASP A 365 -81.58 -0.68 -22.97
C ASP A 365 -80.81 0.06 -21.87
N GLY A 366 -81.33 1.25 -21.56
CA GLY A 366 -81.38 1.80 -20.20
C GLY A 366 -80.36 2.89 -19.89
N GLY A 367 -80.75 4.16 -20.02
CA GLY A 367 -79.96 5.30 -19.58
C GLY A 367 -80.02 5.57 -18.06
N ALA A 368 -79.05 6.33 -17.57
CA ALA A 368 -79.18 7.33 -16.49
C ALA A 368 -77.85 8.08 -16.31
N ASN A 369 -77.95 9.39 -16.10
CA ASN A 369 -76.88 10.37 -15.91
C ASN A 369 -75.92 10.06 -14.74
N SER A 370 -74.62 10.34 -14.94
CA SER A 370 -73.79 11.12 -14.00
C SER A 370 -72.42 11.47 -14.61
N ASP A 371 -72.32 12.67 -15.19
CA ASP A 371 -71.04 13.29 -15.54
C ASP A 371 -70.39 13.92 -14.29
N ILE A 372 -69.38 13.28 -13.69
CA ILE A 372 -68.39 13.92 -12.80
C ILE A 372 -66.99 13.29 -12.99
N ASP A 373 -66.12 14.05 -13.67
CA ASP A 373 -64.69 14.25 -13.42
C ASP A 373 -63.68 13.07 -13.43
N ASP A 374 -63.46 12.46 -14.60
CA ASP A 374 -62.33 11.54 -14.85
C ASP A 374 -61.00 12.26 -15.13
N SER A 375 -61.02 13.56 -15.48
CA SER A 375 -59.82 14.30 -15.87
C SER A 375 -58.99 14.79 -14.69
N SER A 376 -59.62 15.14 -13.55
CA SER A 376 -58.88 15.56 -12.35
C SER A 376 -58.26 14.39 -11.58
N LEU A 377 -58.84 13.19 -11.71
CA LEU A 377 -58.36 11.98 -11.04
C LEU A 377 -57.09 11.43 -11.71
N VAL A 378 -57.03 11.43 -13.05
CA VAL A 378 -55.87 10.96 -13.82
C VAL A 378 -54.66 11.90 -13.66
N LEU A 379 -54.87 13.22 -13.60
CA LEU A 379 -53.78 14.18 -13.33
C LEU A 379 -53.24 14.06 -11.90
N LYS A 380 -54.13 13.91 -10.89
CA LYS A 380 -53.73 13.66 -9.49
C LYS A 380 -53.04 12.30 -9.31
N PHE A 381 -53.43 11.27 -10.06
CA PHE A 381 -52.78 9.96 -10.05
C PHE A 381 -51.38 9.99 -10.68
N HIS A 382 -51.20 10.74 -11.77
CA HIS A 382 -49.92 10.85 -12.45
C HIS A 382 -48.90 11.70 -11.65
N ASP A 383 -49.36 12.79 -11.03
CA ASP A 383 -48.53 13.63 -10.15
C ASP A 383 -48.14 12.92 -8.84
N THR A 384 -49.03 12.09 -8.27
CA THR A 384 -48.73 11.29 -7.07
C THR A 384 -47.80 10.11 -7.36
N MET A 385 -47.86 9.50 -8.55
CA MET A 385 -46.89 8.48 -8.98
C MET A 385 -45.50 9.08 -9.26
N HIS A 386 -45.40 10.21 -9.95
CA HIS A 386 -44.12 10.89 -10.20
C HIS A 386 -43.48 11.39 -8.89
N ALA A 387 -44.27 11.92 -7.95
CA ALA A 387 -43.76 12.36 -6.65
C ALA A 387 -43.26 11.18 -5.78
N LYS A 388 -43.90 10.01 -5.86
CA LYS A 388 -43.47 8.79 -5.14
C LYS A 388 -42.18 8.19 -5.68
N ASP A 389 -42.00 8.13 -7.01
CA ASP A 389 -40.79 7.59 -7.65
C ASP A 389 -39.57 8.52 -7.44
N ILE A 390 -39.81 9.84 -7.41
CA ILE A 390 -38.80 10.85 -7.06
C ILE A 390 -38.41 10.73 -5.57
N PHE A 391 -39.38 10.55 -4.67
CA PHE A 391 -39.13 10.39 -3.23
C PHE A 391 -38.35 9.11 -2.90
N SER A 392 -38.66 7.98 -3.55
CA SER A 392 -37.95 6.70 -3.37
C SER A 392 -36.48 6.77 -3.81
N LYS A 393 -36.21 7.30 -5.01
CA LYS A 393 -34.85 7.50 -5.53
C LYS A 393 -34.01 8.43 -4.65
N GLN A 394 -34.65 9.39 -3.99
CA GLN A 394 -34.00 10.37 -3.12
C GLN A 394 -33.70 9.81 -1.72
N CYS A 395 -34.57 8.97 -1.16
CA CYS A 395 -34.26 8.20 0.05
C CYS A 395 -33.09 7.23 -0.17
N ILE A 396 -32.97 6.64 -1.36
CA ILE A 396 -31.84 5.78 -1.73
C ILE A 396 -30.52 6.57 -1.75
N LEU A 397 -30.51 7.79 -2.31
CA LEU A 397 -29.31 8.65 -2.31
C LEU A 397 -28.89 9.08 -0.90
N CYS A 398 -29.84 9.44 -0.04
CA CYS A 398 -29.54 9.79 1.35
C CYS A 398 -29.02 8.58 2.15
N THR A 399 -29.60 7.39 1.95
CA THR A 399 -29.13 6.17 2.62
C THR A 399 -27.74 5.77 2.16
N ILE A 400 -27.44 5.86 0.85
CA ILE A 400 -26.08 5.67 0.32
C ILE A 400 -25.11 6.68 0.92
N GLY A 401 -25.49 7.95 1.03
CA GLY A 401 -24.67 8.98 1.67
C GLY A 401 -24.35 8.67 3.13
N VAL A 402 -25.34 8.21 3.91
CA VAL A 402 -25.14 7.79 5.31
C VAL A 402 -24.21 6.58 5.40
N LEU A 403 -24.38 5.58 4.52
CA LEU A 403 -23.50 4.40 4.48
C LEU A 403 -22.05 4.77 4.13
N ILE A 404 -21.83 5.70 3.20
CA ILE A 404 -20.50 6.21 2.85
C ILE A 404 -19.86 6.94 4.03
N ILE A 405 -20.64 7.74 4.76
CA ILE A 405 -20.17 8.42 5.98
C ILE A 405 -19.74 7.37 7.01
N LEU A 406 -20.60 6.39 7.31
CA LEU A 406 -20.32 5.33 8.28
C LEU A 406 -19.07 4.53 7.90
N PHE A 407 -18.96 4.14 6.63
CA PHE A 407 -17.79 3.44 6.10
C PHE A 407 -16.52 4.26 6.21
N SER A 408 -16.56 5.55 5.83
CA SER A 408 -15.39 6.44 5.89
C SER A 408 -14.93 6.69 7.32
N THR A 409 -15.87 6.85 8.27
CA THR A 409 -15.53 7.00 9.69
C THR A 409 -14.92 5.73 10.27
N LEU A 410 -15.46 4.55 9.91
CA LEU A 410 -14.91 3.27 10.35
C LEU A 410 -13.50 3.07 9.78
N PHE A 411 -13.33 3.31 8.48
CA PHE A 411 -12.05 3.15 7.81
C PHE A 411 -11.01 4.15 8.32
N ALA A 412 -11.41 5.39 8.66
CA ALA A 412 -10.52 6.38 9.30
C ALA A 412 -9.98 5.88 10.66
N ILE A 413 -10.82 5.26 11.50
CA ILE A 413 -10.41 4.76 12.81
C ILE A 413 -9.36 3.66 12.69
N PHE A 414 -9.49 2.78 11.70
CA PHE A 414 -8.61 1.62 11.52
C PHE A 414 -7.47 1.82 10.52
N TRP A 415 -7.41 2.97 9.83
CA TRP A 415 -6.44 3.23 8.78
C TRP A 415 -4.99 3.07 9.25
N MET A 416 -4.67 3.62 10.44
CA MET A 416 -3.30 3.52 10.98
C MET A 416 -2.89 2.07 11.26
N GLN A 417 -3.78 1.28 11.90
CA GLN A 417 -3.51 -0.12 12.20
C GLN A 417 -3.37 -0.97 10.93
N LEU A 418 -4.20 -0.71 9.92
CA LEU A 418 -4.11 -1.37 8.62
C LEU A 418 -2.78 -1.04 7.95
N PHE A 419 -2.40 0.23 7.92
CA PHE A 419 -1.14 0.68 7.34
C PHE A 419 0.06 0.07 8.05
N GLU A 420 0.12 0.10 9.38
CA GLU A 420 1.22 -0.51 10.16
C GLU A 420 1.32 -2.02 9.91
N SER A 421 0.18 -2.72 9.78
CA SER A 421 0.18 -4.15 9.47
C SER A 421 0.70 -4.46 8.07
N ILE A 422 0.35 -3.64 7.07
CA ILE A 422 0.88 -3.76 5.70
C ILE A 422 2.38 -3.47 5.71
N LEU A 423 2.79 -2.38 6.36
CA LEU A 423 4.19 -1.96 6.45
C LEU A 423 5.06 -3.05 7.10
N ALA A 424 4.61 -3.63 8.21
CA ALA A 424 5.32 -4.72 8.88
C ALA A 424 5.50 -5.96 7.97
N LYS A 425 4.52 -6.24 7.11
CA LYS A 425 4.56 -7.38 6.17
C LYS A 425 5.57 -7.15 5.03
N GLU A 426 5.69 -5.91 4.55
CA GLU A 426 6.62 -5.51 3.49
C GLU A 426 8.07 -5.37 3.98
N ILE A 427 8.27 -4.86 5.20
CA ILE A 427 9.61 -4.64 5.77
C ILE A 427 10.25 -5.94 6.24
N LYS A 428 9.45 -6.94 6.64
CA LYS A 428 9.93 -8.26 7.08
C LYS A 428 10.97 -8.83 6.10
N LEU A 429 12.10 -9.26 6.65
CA LEU A 429 13.17 -9.84 5.86
C LEU A 429 12.84 -11.32 5.58
N SER A 430 12.71 -11.68 4.30
CA SER A 430 12.48 -13.06 3.86
C SER A 430 13.16 -13.31 2.51
N PRO A 431 13.44 -14.56 2.11
CA PRO A 431 14.12 -14.84 0.85
C PRO A 431 13.39 -14.30 -0.39
N GLN A 432 12.07 -14.04 -0.28
CA GLN A 432 11.22 -13.52 -1.36
C GLN A 432 10.89 -12.02 -1.19
N SER A 433 11.33 -11.36 -0.12
CA SER A 433 11.02 -9.93 0.08
C SER A 433 11.94 -9.04 -0.73
N ARG A 434 11.43 -7.89 -1.19
CA ARG A 434 12.25 -6.86 -1.88
C ARG A 434 13.40 -6.35 -1.00
N SER A 435 13.21 -6.35 0.31
CA SER A 435 14.21 -5.99 1.32
C SER A 435 15.40 -6.96 1.37
N TYR A 436 15.26 -8.20 0.87
CA TYR A 436 16.36 -9.17 0.83
C TYR A 436 17.48 -8.76 -0.13
N ASP A 437 17.14 -8.34 -1.35
CA ASP A 437 18.14 -7.96 -2.35
C ASP A 437 18.96 -6.76 -1.88
N VAL A 438 18.28 -5.76 -1.32
CA VAL A 438 18.92 -4.56 -0.74
C VAL A 438 19.77 -4.90 0.48
N TRP A 439 19.33 -5.86 1.30
CA TRP A 439 20.08 -6.30 2.46
C TRP A 439 21.32 -7.12 2.11
N LYS A 440 21.18 -8.05 1.16
CA LYS A 440 22.24 -8.96 0.73
C LYS A 440 23.36 -8.18 0.05
N THR A 441 23.00 -7.37 -0.95
CA THR A 441 23.96 -6.61 -1.75
C THR A 441 23.43 -5.17 -1.90
N PRO A 442 23.72 -4.29 -0.91
CA PRO A 442 23.23 -2.92 -0.92
C PRO A 442 23.62 -2.18 -2.21
N PRO A 443 22.67 -1.54 -2.92
CA PRO A 443 22.95 -0.82 -4.18
C PRO A 443 23.63 0.54 -3.96
N LEU A 444 24.02 0.85 -2.72
CA LEU A 444 24.51 2.14 -2.28
C LEU A 444 26.05 2.14 -2.25
N PRO A 445 26.71 3.13 -2.86
CA PRO A 445 28.16 3.27 -2.70
C PRO A 445 28.47 3.69 -1.26
N MET A 446 29.16 2.84 -0.51
CA MET A 446 29.71 3.20 0.80
C MET A 446 31.13 3.72 0.60
N TYR A 447 31.37 4.94 1.08
CA TYR A 447 32.70 5.54 1.03
C TYR A 447 33.41 5.30 2.37
N PHE A 448 34.60 4.73 2.29
CA PHE A 448 35.48 4.47 3.42
C PHE A 448 36.73 5.35 3.29
N ASP A 449 36.74 6.46 4.02
CA ASP A 449 37.81 7.45 4.01
C ASP A 449 38.74 7.21 5.19
N ILE A 450 40.03 7.02 4.93
CA ILE A 450 41.04 6.79 5.96
C ILE A 450 41.97 7.99 6.05
N TYR A 451 42.32 8.38 7.27
CA TYR A 451 43.24 9.48 7.58
C TYR A 451 44.35 8.94 8.48
N LEU A 452 45.59 9.03 8.01
CA LEU A 452 46.77 8.56 8.73
C LEU A 452 47.41 9.73 9.49
N PHE A 453 47.93 9.48 10.68
CA PHE A 453 48.74 10.45 11.42
C PHE A 453 50.22 10.21 11.15
N ASN A 454 50.85 11.15 10.44
CA ASN A 454 52.29 11.12 10.18
C ASN A 454 53.06 11.79 11.32
N TRP A 455 54.01 11.07 11.91
CA TRP A 455 54.79 11.51 13.06
C TRP A 455 56.10 12.19 12.62
N THR A 456 56.26 13.48 12.95
CA THR A 456 57.36 14.30 12.42
C THR A 456 58.61 14.36 13.29
N ASN A 457 58.52 14.03 14.58
CA ASN A 457 59.65 14.04 15.54
C ASN A 457 59.89 12.68 16.26
N PRO A 458 60.06 11.57 15.52
CA PRO A 458 60.14 10.23 16.11
C PRO A 458 61.45 9.89 16.83
N SER A 459 62.55 10.54 16.47
CA SER A 459 63.89 10.27 17.02
C SER A 459 64.03 10.52 18.51
N ASN A 460 63.17 11.38 19.09
CA ASN A 460 63.27 11.86 20.46
C ASN A 460 62.36 11.10 21.44
N PHE A 461 61.86 9.92 21.04
CA PHE A 461 60.84 9.19 21.80
C PHE A 461 61.37 8.41 23.02
N SER A 462 62.54 7.76 22.89
CA SER A 462 63.10 6.88 23.94
C SER A 462 64.54 7.25 24.37
N GLY A 463 64.99 8.47 24.07
CA GLY A 463 66.33 8.93 24.46
C GLY A 463 66.42 9.35 25.93
N ASP A 464 67.64 9.39 26.49
CA ASP A 464 67.94 9.88 27.85
C ASP A 464 67.67 11.40 28.05
N GLU A 465 67.09 12.06 27.05
CA GLU A 465 66.73 13.49 27.06
C GLU A 465 65.27 13.72 27.53
N VAL A 466 64.95 14.98 27.83
CA VAL A 466 63.61 15.43 28.22
C VAL A 466 62.57 15.00 27.17
N PHE A 467 61.55 14.26 27.60
CA PHE A 467 60.44 13.82 26.75
C PHE A 467 59.84 15.00 25.95
N GLN A 468 59.82 14.87 24.63
CA GLN A 468 59.13 15.78 23.73
C GLN A 468 57.81 15.19 23.28
N LYS A 469 56.74 15.99 23.32
CA LYS A 469 55.42 15.57 22.84
C LYS A 469 55.49 15.18 21.36
N PRO A 470 54.88 14.05 20.94
CA PRO A 470 54.76 13.73 19.52
C PRO A 470 53.99 14.80 18.76
N ILE A 471 54.54 15.21 17.63
CA ILE A 471 53.92 16.14 16.69
C ILE A 471 53.38 15.32 15.51
N LEU A 472 52.06 15.35 15.34
CA LEU A 472 51.37 14.56 14.32
C LEU A 472 50.76 15.46 13.25
N LYS A 473 50.94 15.07 11.99
CA LYS A 473 50.29 15.70 10.84
C LYS A 473 49.33 14.72 10.19
N GLN A 474 48.05 15.08 10.14
CA GLN A 474 47.06 14.28 9.43
C GLN A 474 47.32 14.29 7.91
N ILE A 475 47.30 13.10 7.29
CA ILE A 475 47.40 12.89 5.84
C ILE A 475 46.19 12.08 5.38
N GLY A 476 45.46 12.61 4.39
CA GLY A 476 44.24 11.98 3.85
C GLY A 476 43.20 12.99 3.35
N PRO A 477 42.02 12.52 2.92
CA PRO A 477 41.60 11.12 2.96
C PRO A 477 42.28 10.25 1.90
N TYR A 478 42.49 8.98 2.24
CA TYR A 478 42.61 7.87 1.31
C TYR A 478 41.23 7.23 1.19
N ARG A 479 40.55 7.48 0.06
CA ARG A 479 39.17 7.08 -0.16
C ARG A 479 39.10 5.71 -0.82
N PHE A 480 38.26 4.85 -0.26
CA PHE A 480 37.90 3.56 -0.84
C PHE A 480 36.37 3.49 -1.06
N VAL A 481 35.96 2.86 -2.15
CA VAL A 481 34.58 2.45 -2.36
C VAL A 481 34.44 1.02 -1.83
N GLU A 482 33.63 0.84 -0.80
CA GLU A 482 33.33 -0.46 -0.23
C GLU A 482 32.09 -1.06 -0.90
N LYS A 483 32.24 -2.29 -1.41
CA LYS A 483 31.13 -3.14 -1.84
C LYS A 483 30.95 -4.25 -0.83
N THR A 484 29.78 -4.31 -0.19
CA THR A 484 29.44 -5.38 0.74
C THR A 484 28.57 -6.43 0.08
N ASP A 485 28.78 -7.68 0.48
CA ASP A 485 27.94 -8.81 0.13
C ASP A 485 27.76 -9.71 1.36
N LYS A 486 26.73 -10.55 1.35
CA LYS A 486 26.45 -11.51 2.42
C LYS A 486 26.55 -12.93 1.89
N GLU A 487 27.45 -13.71 2.48
CA GLU A 487 27.72 -15.11 2.16
C GLU A 487 27.19 -16.02 3.28
N ASP A 488 27.13 -17.33 3.01
CA ASP A 488 26.68 -18.35 3.96
C ASP A 488 25.31 -18.06 4.60
N ILE A 489 24.36 -17.56 3.80
CA ILE A 489 23.04 -17.16 4.29
C ILE A 489 22.21 -18.41 4.62
N VAL A 490 21.85 -18.56 5.90
CA VAL A 490 21.02 -19.65 6.42
C VAL A 490 19.79 -19.08 7.13
N TRP A 491 18.61 -19.47 6.67
CA TRP A 491 17.33 -19.09 7.28
C TRP A 491 16.91 -20.11 8.33
N ASN A 492 16.63 -19.64 9.55
CA ASN A 492 16.33 -20.49 10.67
C ASN A 492 14.82 -20.49 10.99
N ASN A 493 14.31 -21.63 11.46
CA ASN A 493 12.90 -21.79 11.85
C ASN A 493 12.48 -20.90 13.03
N ASN A 494 13.42 -20.30 13.75
CA ASN A 494 13.19 -19.42 14.88
C ASN A 494 13.13 -17.92 14.49
N HIS A 495 12.73 -17.63 13.24
CA HIS A 495 12.61 -16.27 12.68
C HIS A 495 13.92 -15.46 12.69
N THR A 496 15.06 -16.13 12.60
CA THR A 496 16.37 -15.48 12.44
C THR A 496 17.05 -15.87 11.15
N VAL A 497 18.01 -15.05 10.72
CA VAL A 497 18.89 -15.34 9.59
C VAL A 497 20.33 -15.28 10.05
N SER A 498 21.11 -16.26 9.58
CA SER A 498 22.54 -16.39 9.84
C SER A 498 23.32 -16.10 8.57
N PHE A 499 24.44 -15.38 8.67
CA PHE A 499 25.24 -14.98 7.51
C PHE A 499 26.66 -14.54 7.92
N ARG A 500 27.53 -14.40 6.93
CA ARG A 500 28.84 -13.74 7.04
C ARG A 500 28.88 -12.52 6.13
N LYS A 501 29.53 -11.44 6.59
CA LYS A 501 29.67 -10.19 5.82
C LYS A 501 31.01 -10.18 5.10
N LYS A 502 30.97 -9.99 3.77
CA LYS A 502 32.13 -9.83 2.91
C LYS A 502 32.22 -8.38 2.45
N SER A 503 33.36 -7.74 2.67
CA SER A 503 33.62 -6.38 2.21
C SER A 503 34.78 -6.37 1.21
N THR A 504 34.56 -5.75 0.06
CA THR A 504 35.60 -5.53 -0.96
C THR A 504 35.85 -4.04 -1.11
N TYR A 505 37.11 -3.62 -1.04
CA TYR A 505 37.52 -2.22 -1.03
C TYR A 505 38.24 -1.89 -2.34
N TYR A 506 37.78 -0.83 -3.01
CA TYR A 506 38.37 -0.32 -4.26
C TYR A 506 38.91 1.08 -4.01
N PHE A 507 40.21 1.30 -4.24
CA PHE A 507 40.80 2.62 -4.04
C PHE A 507 40.29 3.62 -5.09
N ASP A 508 39.79 4.77 -4.63
CA ASP A 508 39.32 5.88 -5.46
C ASP A 508 40.38 6.99 -5.46
N ALA A 509 41.33 6.87 -6.39
CA ALA A 509 42.41 7.83 -6.54
C ALA A 509 41.92 9.25 -6.88
N ALA A 510 40.78 9.38 -7.57
CA ALA A 510 40.29 10.68 -8.05
C ALA A 510 39.74 11.56 -6.92
N ASN A 511 39.15 10.94 -5.89
CA ASN A 511 38.59 11.65 -4.74
C ASN A 511 39.47 11.53 -3.47
N SER A 512 40.64 10.90 -3.58
CA SER A 512 41.66 10.85 -2.53
C SER A 512 42.58 12.06 -2.60
N LYS A 513 43.00 12.58 -1.44
CA LYS A 513 44.05 13.61 -1.36
C LYS A 513 45.44 13.02 -1.20
N GLY A 514 45.54 11.84 -0.59
CA GLY A 514 46.78 11.08 -0.46
C GLY A 514 46.95 10.06 -1.58
N GLN A 515 48.20 9.68 -1.86
CA GLN A 515 48.56 8.62 -2.80
C GLN A 515 48.99 7.36 -2.04
N MET A 516 48.74 6.18 -2.61
CA MET A 516 49.07 4.91 -1.95
C MET A 516 50.57 4.74 -1.64
N ASP A 517 51.44 5.45 -2.37
CA ASP A 517 52.89 5.49 -2.18
C ASP A 517 53.37 6.54 -1.16
N ASP A 518 52.46 7.30 -0.53
CA ASP A 518 52.81 8.30 0.48
C ASP A 518 53.53 7.62 1.65
N MET A 519 54.72 8.14 1.99
CA MET A 519 55.52 7.62 3.10
C MET A 519 55.00 8.19 4.42
N ILE A 520 54.61 7.29 5.32
CA ILE A 520 54.02 7.63 6.60
C ILE A 520 54.88 7.05 7.71
N THR A 521 55.32 7.91 8.61
CA THR A 521 56.01 7.54 9.83
C THR A 521 54.99 7.38 10.95
N THR A 522 54.93 6.21 11.58
CA THR A 522 54.02 5.94 12.69
C THR A 522 54.69 5.06 13.74
N ILE A 523 54.02 4.82 14.86
CA ILE A 523 54.55 3.96 15.92
C ILE A 523 54.73 2.52 15.43
N ASN A 524 55.82 1.87 15.84
CA ASN A 524 56.08 0.48 15.52
C ASN A 524 55.13 -0.42 16.31
N ILE A 525 54.01 -0.78 15.69
CA ILE A 525 52.97 -1.60 16.33
C ILE A 525 53.44 -3.02 16.64
N VAL A 526 54.41 -3.55 15.90
CA VAL A 526 54.96 -4.90 16.07
C VAL A 526 55.78 -4.95 17.34
N ALA A 527 56.78 -4.06 17.43
CA ALA A 527 57.65 -3.95 18.59
C ALA A 527 56.83 -3.61 19.85
N LEU A 528 55.85 -2.71 19.73
CA LEU A 528 55.00 -2.33 20.85
C LEU A 528 54.11 -3.49 21.31
N SER A 529 53.48 -4.24 20.39
CA SER A 529 52.64 -5.39 20.74
C SER A 529 53.46 -6.51 21.37
N ALA A 530 54.66 -6.79 20.83
CA ALA A 530 55.58 -7.76 21.40
C ALA A 530 56.00 -7.37 22.83
N ALA A 531 56.38 -6.11 23.05
CA ALA A 531 56.72 -5.62 24.38
C ALA A 531 55.52 -5.64 25.35
N ALA A 532 54.34 -5.25 24.89
CA ALA A 532 53.12 -5.24 25.71
C ALA A 532 52.70 -6.66 26.14
N SER A 533 52.92 -7.67 25.29
CA SER A 533 52.56 -9.06 25.59
C SER A 533 53.26 -9.63 26.84
N VAL A 534 54.45 -9.12 27.18
CA VAL A 534 55.26 -9.58 28.32
C VAL A 534 55.14 -8.70 29.56
N ILE A 535 54.24 -7.71 29.55
CA ILE A 535 54.16 -6.76 30.66
C ILE A 535 53.75 -7.41 31.98
N HIS A 536 52.90 -8.45 31.95
CA HIS A 536 52.51 -9.21 33.14
C HIS A 536 53.40 -10.45 33.37
N SER A 537 54.45 -10.64 32.56
CA SER A 537 55.39 -11.75 32.67
C SER A 537 56.55 -11.43 33.62
N ASN A 538 57.30 -12.47 33.99
CA ASN A 538 58.48 -12.44 34.84
C ASN A 538 59.62 -11.64 34.18
N ASN A 539 60.55 -11.12 34.98
CA ASN A 539 61.68 -10.31 34.48
C ASN A 539 62.55 -11.01 33.43
N LEU A 540 62.68 -12.33 33.48
CA LEU A 540 63.42 -13.12 32.48
C LEU A 540 62.80 -12.97 31.09
N ARG A 541 61.49 -13.23 30.97
CA ARG A 541 60.75 -13.16 29.69
C ARG A 541 60.74 -11.73 29.11
N ARG A 542 60.69 -10.71 29.97
CA ARG A 542 60.83 -9.30 29.54
C ARG A 542 62.22 -9.02 28.94
N LYS A 543 63.29 -9.49 29.60
CA LYS A 543 64.66 -9.34 29.09
C LYS A 543 64.87 -10.11 27.79
N GLU A 544 64.31 -11.32 27.66
CA GLU A 544 64.35 -12.11 26.42
C GLU A 544 63.74 -11.33 25.25
N VAL A 545 62.53 -10.77 25.43
CA VAL A 545 61.92 -9.91 24.40
C VAL A 545 62.76 -8.66 24.15
N SER A 546 63.33 -8.04 25.19
CA SER A 546 64.23 -6.88 25.03
C SER A 546 65.45 -7.19 24.17
N VAL A 547 66.06 -8.37 24.36
CA VAL A 547 67.20 -8.83 23.57
C VAL A 547 66.75 -9.10 22.14
N GLY A 548 65.60 -9.76 21.94
CA GLY A 548 65.04 -9.99 20.62
C GLY A 548 64.80 -8.69 19.84
N LEU A 549 64.16 -7.69 20.47
CA LEU A 549 63.95 -6.37 19.86
C LEU A 549 65.27 -5.68 19.49
N GLY A 550 66.30 -5.80 20.33
CA GLY A 550 67.63 -5.28 20.05
C GLY A 550 68.38 -6.03 18.94
N LEU A 551 68.24 -7.36 18.84
CA LEU A 551 68.88 -8.18 17.81
C LEU A 551 68.36 -7.87 16.40
N PHE A 552 67.08 -7.48 16.29
CA PHE A 552 66.45 -7.09 15.02
C PHE A 552 66.44 -5.57 14.81
N ASP A 553 67.29 -4.81 15.52
CA ASP A 553 67.43 -3.35 15.42
C ASP A 553 66.07 -2.60 15.42
N GLN A 554 65.13 -3.06 16.24
CA GLN A 554 63.77 -2.53 16.26
C GLN A 554 63.73 -1.12 16.85
N LEU A 555 63.11 -0.21 16.11
CA LEU A 555 62.87 1.17 16.52
C LEU A 555 61.43 1.35 17.05
N PRO A 556 61.15 2.39 17.88
CA PRO A 556 59.81 2.63 18.38
C PRO A 556 58.87 3.18 17.30
N TYR A 557 59.39 3.48 16.11
CA TYR A 557 58.65 3.96 14.94
C TYR A 557 59.04 3.18 13.69
N VAL A 558 58.15 3.19 12.70
CA VAL A 558 58.37 2.65 11.36
C VAL A 558 57.94 3.66 10.31
N THR A 559 58.63 3.68 9.17
CA THR A 559 58.21 4.46 8.00
C THR A 559 57.88 3.50 6.86
N LYS A 560 56.64 3.51 6.41
CA LYS A 560 56.12 2.61 5.36
C LYS A 560 55.18 3.37 4.43
N ARG A 561 54.88 2.80 3.27
CA ARG A 561 53.89 3.37 2.34
C ARG A 561 52.48 3.24 2.90
N ALA A 562 51.58 4.12 2.48
CA ALA A 562 50.18 4.08 2.91
C ALA A 562 49.50 2.74 2.57
N ASN A 563 49.74 2.16 1.39
CA ASN A 563 49.18 0.84 1.03
C ASN A 563 49.69 -0.30 1.93
N GLU A 564 50.98 -0.28 2.27
CA GLU A 564 51.64 -1.25 3.16
C GLU A 564 51.07 -1.18 4.58
N LEU A 565 50.82 0.02 5.11
CA LEU A 565 50.19 0.20 6.42
C LEU A 565 48.71 -0.22 6.44
N LEU A 566 48.02 -0.15 5.30
CA LEU A 566 46.59 -0.37 5.19
C LEU A 566 46.24 -1.80 4.75
N PHE A 567 46.22 -2.07 3.44
CA PHE A 567 45.65 -3.29 2.86
C PHE A 567 46.68 -4.30 2.34
N ASP A 568 47.83 -3.85 1.82
CA ASP A 568 48.85 -4.75 1.24
C ASP A 568 49.66 -5.46 2.33
N GLY A 569 49.82 -4.79 3.48
CA GLY A 569 50.66 -5.25 4.58
C GLY A 569 52.16 -5.12 4.26
N TYR A 570 52.98 -4.95 5.30
CA TYR A 570 54.44 -5.05 5.19
C TYR A 570 54.98 -6.26 5.96
N GLU A 571 56.13 -6.74 5.51
CA GLU A 571 56.91 -7.79 6.17
C GLU A 571 57.76 -7.17 7.30
N ASP A 572 57.89 -7.90 8.39
CA ASP A 572 58.64 -7.51 9.57
C ASP A 572 59.45 -8.70 10.10
N ASP A 573 60.75 -8.51 10.27
CA ASP A 573 61.70 -9.56 10.66
C ASP A 573 61.32 -10.22 11.99
N LEU A 574 60.68 -9.47 12.90
CA LEU A 574 60.23 -10.01 14.19
C LEU A 574 59.07 -10.99 14.03
N ILE A 575 58.20 -10.79 13.02
CA ILE A 575 57.11 -11.72 12.72
C ILE A 575 57.64 -13.00 12.09
N GLU A 576 58.59 -12.90 11.17
CA GLU A 576 59.20 -14.08 10.55
C GLU A 576 59.90 -14.93 11.62
N PHE A 577 60.67 -14.30 12.49
CA PHE A 577 61.29 -14.97 13.63
C PHE A 577 60.27 -15.58 14.60
N ALA A 578 59.20 -14.86 14.93
CA ALA A 578 58.16 -15.37 15.83
C ALA A 578 57.40 -16.57 15.23
N LYS A 579 57.24 -16.63 13.90
CA LYS A 579 56.68 -17.81 13.23
C LYS A 579 57.62 -19.01 13.33
N ASP A 580 58.90 -18.83 13.09
CA ASP A 580 59.87 -19.92 13.24
C ASP A 580 59.88 -20.44 14.69
N LEU A 581 59.78 -19.54 15.66
CA LEU A 581 59.68 -19.91 17.07
C LEU A 581 58.36 -20.64 17.38
N SER A 582 57.23 -20.25 16.77
CA SER A 582 55.92 -20.89 16.96
C SER A 582 55.90 -22.37 16.53
N LEU A 583 56.78 -22.77 15.61
CA LEU A 583 56.96 -24.18 15.22
C LEU A 583 57.52 -25.03 16.37
N THR A 584 58.27 -24.41 17.29
CA THR A 584 58.88 -25.07 18.45
C THR A 584 58.14 -24.82 19.76
N ASP A 585 57.49 -23.67 19.94
CA ASP A 585 56.70 -23.31 21.12
C ASP A 585 55.27 -22.92 20.73
N LYS A 586 54.31 -23.80 21.03
CA LYS A 586 52.89 -23.60 20.74
C LYS A 586 52.24 -22.45 21.52
N THR A 587 52.93 -21.85 22.49
CA THR A 587 52.41 -20.71 23.25
C THR A 587 52.50 -19.38 22.49
N VAL A 588 53.29 -19.32 21.41
CA VAL A 588 53.41 -18.15 20.53
C VAL A 588 52.61 -18.43 19.26
N SER A 589 51.44 -17.81 19.09
CA SER A 589 50.65 -17.90 17.86
C SER A 589 50.67 -16.58 17.11
N VAL A 590 51.28 -16.56 15.93
CA VAL A 590 51.23 -15.38 15.03
C VAL A 590 50.23 -15.67 13.92
N PRO A 591 49.06 -15.01 13.92
CA PRO A 591 47.97 -15.35 13.00
C PRO A 591 48.17 -14.88 11.56
N TYR A 592 49.13 -13.98 11.31
CA TYR A 592 49.33 -13.33 10.01
C TYR A 592 50.79 -13.35 9.57
N ASP A 593 51.00 -13.23 8.27
CA ASP A 593 52.30 -13.18 7.62
C ASP A 593 52.82 -11.77 7.35
N LYS A 594 51.92 -10.81 7.19
CA LYS A 594 52.24 -9.39 7.07
C LYS A 594 51.42 -8.58 8.05
N ILE A 595 51.82 -7.33 8.21
CA ILE A 595 51.21 -6.40 9.15
C ILE A 595 50.59 -5.24 8.38
N GLY A 596 49.31 -5.02 8.62
CA GLY A 596 48.58 -3.85 8.15
C GLY A 596 47.25 -3.76 8.89
N TRP A 597 46.71 -2.55 9.01
CA TRP A 597 45.47 -2.30 9.77
C TRP A 597 44.25 -3.01 9.18
N PHE A 598 44.24 -3.20 7.87
CA PHE A 598 43.17 -3.85 7.12
C PHE A 598 43.69 -5.03 6.27
N TYR A 599 44.89 -5.54 6.59
CA TYR A 599 45.49 -6.67 5.90
C TYR A 599 44.58 -7.90 5.97
N THR A 600 44.45 -8.65 4.86
CA THR A 600 43.50 -9.76 4.64
C THR A 600 42.01 -9.44 4.68
N ARG A 601 41.60 -8.19 4.93
CA ARG A 601 40.15 -7.85 4.99
C ARG A 601 39.51 -7.73 3.61
N ASN A 602 40.29 -7.40 2.59
CA ASN A 602 39.76 -7.16 1.26
C ASN A 602 39.24 -8.47 0.65
N GLY A 603 37.92 -8.56 0.45
CA GLY A 603 37.28 -9.71 -0.18
C GLY A 603 37.11 -10.93 0.73
N THR A 604 37.24 -10.80 2.05
CA THR A 604 37.05 -11.92 2.98
C THR A 604 35.75 -11.80 3.78
N SER A 605 35.10 -12.94 4.04
CA SER A 605 33.84 -13.00 4.78
C SER A 605 34.00 -13.47 6.23
N HIS A 606 35.15 -14.05 6.59
CA HIS A 606 35.35 -14.69 7.88
C HIS A 606 35.87 -13.75 8.98
N GLN A 607 36.41 -12.58 8.60
CA GLN A 607 37.07 -11.63 9.50
C GLN A 607 36.13 -11.04 10.57
N GLN A 608 34.86 -10.82 10.25
CA GLN A 608 33.89 -10.24 11.18
C GLN A 608 33.08 -11.29 11.96
N GLY A 609 33.36 -12.58 11.75
CA GLY A 609 32.66 -13.68 12.38
C GLY A 609 31.28 -13.96 11.78
N HIS A 610 30.54 -14.83 12.46
CA HIS A 610 29.22 -15.31 12.04
C HIS A 610 28.10 -14.55 12.75
N PHE A 611 27.25 -13.89 11.98
CA PHE A 611 26.13 -13.10 12.48
C PHE A 611 24.86 -13.96 12.52
N ASN A 612 24.04 -13.78 13.55
CA ASN A 612 22.67 -14.29 13.61
C ASN A 612 21.75 -13.18 14.09
N MET A 613 20.84 -12.72 13.24
CA MET A 613 19.96 -11.58 13.51
C MET A 613 18.48 -11.94 13.33
N HIS A 614 17.61 -11.21 14.01
CA HIS A 614 16.16 -11.33 13.86
C HIS A 614 15.68 -10.76 12.51
N THR A 615 14.78 -11.50 11.87
CA THR A 615 14.23 -11.14 10.55
C THR A 615 13.02 -10.19 10.63
N GLY A 616 12.51 -9.93 11.83
CA GLY A 616 11.21 -9.27 12.03
C GLY A 616 10.02 -10.14 11.67
N GLY A 617 10.23 -11.45 11.51
CA GLY A 617 9.21 -12.37 11.02
C GLY A 617 8.15 -12.77 12.02
N ASP A 618 8.50 -12.73 13.30
CA ASP A 618 7.68 -12.90 14.50
C ASP A 618 7.21 -11.55 15.04
N ASP A 619 8.17 -10.67 15.37
CA ASP A 619 7.94 -9.33 15.88
C ASP A 619 8.79 -8.31 15.11
N ILE A 620 8.10 -7.38 14.44
CA ILE A 620 8.75 -6.30 13.70
C ILE A 620 9.58 -5.39 14.61
N SER A 621 9.30 -5.34 15.91
CA SER A 621 10.10 -4.57 16.88
C SER A 621 11.51 -5.13 17.09
N GLN A 622 11.78 -6.34 16.60
CA GLN A 622 13.09 -6.99 16.68
C GLN A 622 13.81 -7.02 15.32
N ILE A 623 13.28 -6.41 14.26
CA ILE A 623 13.95 -6.49 12.95
C ILE A 623 15.39 -5.98 13.01
N GLY A 624 16.31 -6.77 12.46
CA GLY A 624 17.73 -6.42 12.37
C GLY A 624 18.49 -6.53 13.69
N THR A 625 17.84 -6.85 14.82
CA THR A 625 18.53 -6.99 16.11
C THR A 625 19.35 -8.27 16.17
N MET A 626 20.51 -8.18 16.81
CA MET A 626 21.43 -9.29 16.99
C MET A 626 20.91 -10.28 18.03
N LYS A 627 20.93 -11.57 17.68
CA LYS A 627 20.61 -12.67 18.61
C LYS A 627 21.88 -13.37 19.09
N ASN A 628 22.72 -13.80 18.15
CA ASN A 628 24.01 -14.42 18.44
C ASN A 628 25.10 -13.85 17.54
N TRP A 629 26.34 -13.80 18.05
CA TRP A 629 27.55 -13.59 17.28
C TRP A 629 28.53 -14.71 17.60
N ASN A 630 29.09 -15.34 16.57
CA ASN A 630 29.92 -16.55 16.71
C ASN A 630 29.25 -17.64 17.58
N PHE A 631 27.95 -17.85 17.35
CA PHE A 631 27.13 -18.87 18.04
C PHE A 631 26.88 -18.61 19.54
N SER A 632 27.29 -17.46 20.07
CA SER A 632 27.02 -17.06 21.46
C SER A 632 26.12 -15.81 21.53
N PRO A 633 25.16 -15.75 22.48
CA PRO A 633 24.39 -14.55 22.76
C PRO A 633 25.15 -13.54 23.66
N LYS A 634 26.30 -13.96 24.23
CA LYS A 634 27.14 -13.13 25.10
C LYS A 634 28.55 -13.04 24.53
N ILE A 635 29.10 -11.85 24.54
CA ILE A 635 30.47 -11.55 24.18
C ILE A 635 31.35 -11.89 25.38
N GLU A 636 32.23 -12.87 25.21
CA GLU A 636 33.06 -13.41 26.30
C GLU A 636 34.14 -12.44 26.79
N TYR A 637 34.47 -11.41 26.00
CA TYR A 637 35.47 -10.40 26.34
C TYR A 637 35.05 -9.46 27.48
N PHE A 638 33.74 -9.31 27.74
CA PHE A 638 33.21 -8.35 28.71
C PHE A 638 32.32 -9.03 29.77
N PRO A 639 32.40 -8.61 31.05
CA PRO A 639 31.64 -9.24 32.12
C PRO A 639 30.21 -8.72 32.12
N ASP A 640 29.33 -9.43 32.82
CA ASP A 640 27.97 -8.96 33.13
C ASP A 640 27.20 -8.39 31.92
N GLU A 641 26.60 -7.21 32.10
CA GLU A 641 25.78 -6.48 31.12
C GLU A 641 26.58 -5.95 29.93
N CYS A 642 27.86 -5.62 30.10
CA CYS A 642 28.72 -5.11 29.02
C CYS A 642 29.01 -6.16 27.95
N GLY A 643 28.99 -7.44 28.33
CA GLY A 643 29.11 -8.57 27.41
C GLY A 643 27.81 -8.91 26.69
N MET A 644 26.67 -8.29 27.02
CA MET A 644 25.40 -8.63 26.38
C MET A 644 25.34 -8.12 24.94
N LEU A 645 25.03 -9.02 24.02
CA LEU A 645 24.81 -8.66 22.63
C LEU A 645 23.47 -7.92 22.50
N ARG A 646 23.51 -6.67 22.06
CA ARG A 646 22.36 -5.77 21.97
C ARG A 646 22.40 -4.97 20.67
N GLY A 647 21.22 -4.54 20.24
CA GLY A 647 21.08 -3.63 19.11
C GLY A 647 21.11 -4.32 17.75
N SER A 648 21.11 -3.49 16.71
CA SER A 648 21.08 -3.91 15.32
C SER A 648 22.42 -4.48 14.83
N ALA A 649 22.39 -5.31 13.78
CA ALA A 649 23.55 -5.65 12.96
C ALA A 649 24.12 -4.45 12.17
N GLY A 650 23.39 -3.34 12.08
CA GLY A 650 23.81 -2.07 11.52
C GLY A 650 23.04 -1.61 10.27
N GLU A 651 22.37 -2.52 9.55
CA GLU A 651 21.66 -2.16 8.30
C GLU A 651 20.16 -1.89 8.48
N PHE A 652 19.50 -2.63 9.38
CA PHE A 652 18.08 -2.47 9.67
C PHE A 652 17.86 -2.18 11.14
N TYR A 653 17.01 -1.20 11.44
CA TYR A 653 16.64 -0.87 12.80
C TYR A 653 15.14 -1.06 13.01
N PRO A 654 14.72 -1.40 14.24
CA PRO A 654 13.31 -1.39 14.60
C PRO A 654 12.66 -0.01 14.43
N PRO A 655 11.36 0.06 14.13
CA PRO A 655 10.59 1.30 14.15
C PRO A 655 10.69 2.03 15.51
N ILE A 656 10.86 3.35 15.45
CA ILE A 656 11.14 4.17 16.64
C ILE A 656 9.83 4.65 17.27
N LYS A 657 9.52 4.13 18.45
CA LYS A 657 8.32 4.51 19.22
C LYS A 657 8.51 5.80 20.02
N GLN A 658 9.71 6.02 20.57
CA GLN A 658 10.01 7.13 21.47
C GLN A 658 11.39 7.71 21.15
N LYS A 659 11.46 9.03 20.97
CA LYS A 659 12.72 9.75 20.71
C LYS A 659 13.75 9.58 21.84
N THR A 660 13.28 9.46 23.07
CA THR A 660 14.14 9.36 24.26
C THR A 660 14.84 8.01 24.39
N GLN A 661 14.44 6.99 23.63
CA GLN A 661 15.09 5.68 23.69
C GLN A 661 16.35 5.69 22.81
N PRO A 662 17.50 5.29 23.36
CA PRO A 662 18.72 5.19 22.56
C PRO A 662 18.61 4.05 21.56
N THR A 663 19.32 4.19 20.44
CA THR A 663 19.47 3.12 19.46
C THR A 663 20.82 2.43 19.67
N SER A 664 20.84 1.10 19.61
CA SER A 664 22.07 0.34 19.79
C SER A 664 22.43 -0.45 18.53
N MET A 665 23.71 -0.71 18.33
CA MET A 665 24.21 -1.58 17.27
C MET A 665 25.44 -2.36 17.73
N PHE A 666 25.61 -3.56 17.19
CA PHE A 666 26.80 -4.36 17.40
C PHE A 666 27.85 -4.04 16.33
N ILE A 667 29.07 -3.73 16.76
CA ILE A 667 30.20 -3.52 15.84
C ILE A 667 31.23 -4.61 16.13
N ALA A 668 31.35 -5.58 15.21
CA ALA A 668 32.29 -6.69 15.33
C ALA A 668 33.74 -6.21 15.51
N ASP A 669 34.12 -5.11 14.86
CA ASP A 669 35.46 -4.53 14.97
C ASP A 669 35.78 -3.93 16.34
N LEU A 670 34.76 -3.54 17.10
CA LEU A 670 34.88 -3.09 18.50
C LEU A 670 34.63 -4.23 19.49
N CYS A 671 34.15 -5.38 19.01
CA CYS A 671 33.80 -6.55 19.80
C CYS A 671 32.80 -6.24 20.91
N ARG A 672 31.92 -5.24 20.69
CA ARG A 672 30.90 -4.82 21.67
C ARG A 672 29.70 -4.16 20.99
N SER A 673 28.61 -4.12 21.73
CA SER A 673 27.45 -3.31 21.41
C SER A 673 27.73 -1.85 21.81
N ILE A 674 27.39 -0.91 20.92
CA ILE A 674 27.45 0.53 21.19
C ILE A 674 26.03 1.10 21.22
N SER A 675 25.86 2.21 21.93
CA SER A 675 24.60 2.92 22.07
C SER A 675 24.75 4.35 21.61
N LEU A 676 23.77 4.85 20.87
CA LEU A 676 23.71 6.20 20.33
C LEU A 676 22.45 6.88 20.87
N ASP A 677 22.63 8.09 21.39
CA ASP A 677 21.57 8.86 22.03
C ASP A 677 20.92 9.81 21.02
N PHE A 678 19.62 10.06 21.18
CA PHE A 678 18.92 11.03 20.33
C PHE A 678 19.47 12.43 20.55
N GLU A 679 19.75 13.12 19.44
CA GLU A 679 20.28 14.47 19.46
C GLU A 679 19.28 15.48 18.90
N GLU A 680 18.89 15.32 17.63
CA GLU A 680 18.04 16.27 16.93
C GLU A 680 17.19 15.62 15.82
N GLU A 681 16.17 16.35 15.38
CA GLU A 681 15.45 16.01 14.14
C GLU A 681 16.18 16.62 12.94
N LYS A 682 16.51 15.79 11.95
CA LYS A 682 17.24 16.19 10.75
C LYS A 682 16.42 15.84 9.51
N SER A 683 16.32 16.77 8.56
CA SER A 683 15.72 16.48 7.26
C SER A 683 16.79 16.03 6.26
N VAL A 684 16.60 14.87 5.65
CA VAL A 684 17.48 14.31 4.61
C VAL A 684 16.64 14.08 3.36
N HIS A 685 16.98 14.75 2.26
CA HIS A 685 16.21 14.70 1.00
C HIS A 685 14.69 14.96 1.16
N GLY A 686 14.31 15.78 2.14
CA GLY A 686 12.91 16.11 2.44
C GLY A 686 12.14 15.04 3.23
N ILE A 687 12.85 14.05 3.79
CA ILE A 687 12.33 13.08 4.76
C ILE A 687 12.76 13.52 6.16
N THR A 688 11.85 13.51 7.13
CA THR A 688 12.19 13.80 8.52
C THR A 688 12.76 12.54 9.18
N GLY A 689 14.01 12.61 9.65
CA GLY A 689 14.66 11.56 10.41
C GLY A 689 15.10 12.03 11.79
N TYR A 690 15.36 11.07 12.68
CA TYR A 690 15.91 11.29 14.01
C TYR A 690 17.40 10.98 13.98
N LYS A 691 18.23 11.99 14.28
CA LYS A 691 19.68 11.86 14.37
C LYS A 691 20.04 11.34 15.76
N TYR A 692 20.68 10.18 15.79
CA TYR A 692 21.29 9.58 16.97
C TYR A 692 22.80 9.72 16.85
N ALA A 693 23.45 10.21 17.90
CA ALA A 693 24.87 10.47 17.92
C ALA A 693 25.58 9.72 19.04
N GLY A 694 26.85 9.39 18.79
CA GLY A 694 27.75 8.85 19.79
C GLY A 694 28.28 9.99 20.65
N GLY A 695 27.65 10.19 21.81
CA GLY A 695 28.11 11.18 22.80
C GLY A 695 29.20 10.62 23.72
N GLU A 696 29.53 11.38 24.77
CA GLU A 696 30.50 10.99 25.81
C GLU A 696 30.18 9.61 26.41
N LYS A 697 28.89 9.28 26.53
CA LYS A 697 28.42 7.97 27.02
C LYS A 697 28.96 6.78 26.24
N MET A 698 29.18 6.90 24.93
CA MET A 698 29.65 5.77 24.11
C MET A 698 31.10 5.38 24.42
N VAL A 699 31.94 6.38 24.71
CA VAL A 699 33.39 6.24 24.93
C VAL A 699 33.77 6.31 26.41
N ASP A 700 32.78 6.41 27.29
CA ASP A 700 32.99 6.39 28.73
C ASP A 700 33.32 5.00 29.25
N ASN A 701 34.08 4.97 30.34
CA ASN A 701 34.63 3.77 30.95
C ASN A 701 34.04 3.47 32.34
N GLY A 702 32.95 4.13 32.72
CA GLY A 702 32.34 4.03 34.05
C GLY A 702 32.59 5.22 34.96
N THR A 703 33.41 6.18 34.54
CA THR A 703 33.75 7.37 35.35
C THR A 703 32.59 8.35 35.38
N VAL A 704 31.98 8.61 34.22
CA VAL A 704 30.81 9.50 34.10
C VAL A 704 29.51 8.70 34.16
N TYR A 705 29.46 7.54 33.50
CA TYR A 705 28.27 6.70 33.38
C TYR A 705 28.50 5.34 34.05
N PRO A 706 28.00 5.11 35.28
CA PRO A 706 28.29 3.91 36.07
C PRO A 706 28.01 2.57 35.36
N GLU A 707 27.05 2.53 34.43
CA GLU A 707 26.73 1.35 33.61
C GLU A 707 27.89 0.88 32.73
N ASN A 708 28.82 1.77 32.37
CA ASN A 708 29.97 1.45 31.53
C ASN A 708 31.18 0.92 32.31
N LYS A 709 31.08 0.82 33.65
CA LYS A 709 32.18 0.39 34.51
C LYS A 709 32.71 -1.00 34.16
N CYS A 710 31.87 -1.88 33.64
CA CYS A 710 32.28 -3.23 33.21
C CYS A 710 33.14 -3.25 31.93
N PHE A 711 33.25 -2.15 31.18
CA PHE A 711 34.22 -2.03 30.09
C PHE A 711 35.65 -1.75 30.59
N SER A 712 35.79 -1.33 31.85
CA SER A 712 37.09 -1.11 32.50
C SER A 712 37.59 -2.39 33.17
N PHE A 713 38.41 -3.18 32.47
CA PHE A 713 39.16 -4.27 33.08
C PHE A 713 40.58 -3.84 33.44
N GLY A 714 40.89 -3.85 34.74
CA GLY A 714 42.26 -3.88 35.26
C GLY A 714 43.07 -2.59 35.17
N GLU A 715 42.68 -1.60 34.36
CA GLU A 715 43.44 -0.35 34.20
C GLU A 715 42.51 0.87 34.19
N SER A 716 42.77 1.81 35.11
CA SER A 716 42.02 3.06 35.23
C SER A 716 42.51 4.06 34.20
N VAL A 717 41.79 4.16 33.07
CA VAL A 717 42.06 5.15 32.02
C VAL A 717 41.13 6.35 32.15
N PRO A 718 41.48 7.56 31.65
CA PRO A 718 40.52 8.64 31.54
C PRO A 718 39.40 8.33 30.54
N SER A 719 38.24 8.98 30.69
CA SER A 719 37.07 8.76 29.84
C SER A 719 37.30 9.26 28.41
N GLY A 720 36.85 8.53 27.38
CA GLY A 720 37.04 8.93 25.98
C GLY A 720 37.72 7.89 25.08
N VAL A 721 38.09 6.73 25.62
CA VAL A 721 38.69 5.61 24.89
C VAL A 721 38.05 4.28 25.27
N MET A 722 37.91 3.40 24.28
CA MET A 722 37.39 2.04 24.44
C MET A 722 38.52 1.03 24.27
N ASN A 723 38.76 0.21 25.28
CA ASN A 723 39.75 -0.87 25.20
C ASN A 723 39.24 -2.01 24.31
N VAL A 724 39.96 -2.31 23.21
CA VAL A 724 39.64 -3.45 22.31
C VAL A 724 40.76 -4.50 22.26
N SER A 725 41.71 -4.43 23.19
CA SER A 725 42.89 -5.30 23.22
C SER A 725 42.54 -6.78 23.30
N ALA A 726 41.49 -7.13 24.07
CA ALA A 726 41.06 -8.51 24.29
C ALA A 726 40.69 -9.25 22.99
N CYS A 727 40.09 -8.54 22.03
CA CYS A 727 39.72 -9.13 20.74
C CYS A 727 40.71 -8.80 19.61
N ARG A 728 41.85 -8.16 19.94
CA ARG A 728 42.96 -7.86 19.03
C ARG A 728 44.23 -8.58 19.47
N PHE A 729 44.09 -9.86 19.82
CA PHE A 729 45.20 -10.76 20.18
C PHE A 729 46.09 -10.23 21.32
N GLY A 730 45.54 -9.41 22.23
CA GLY A 730 46.29 -8.80 23.33
C GLY A 730 47.15 -7.59 22.94
N SER A 731 47.11 -7.14 21.68
CA SER A 731 47.74 -5.90 21.26
C SER A 731 47.07 -4.70 21.96
N PRO A 732 47.82 -3.69 22.45
CA PRO A 732 47.31 -2.61 23.30
C PRO A 732 46.53 -1.54 22.51
N VAL A 733 45.46 -1.96 21.82
CA VAL A 733 44.65 -1.14 20.90
C VAL A 733 43.46 -0.53 21.64
N PHE A 734 43.29 0.77 21.46
CA PHE A 734 42.19 1.56 22.01
C PHE A 734 41.48 2.35 20.92
N MET A 735 40.17 2.37 20.96
CA MET A 735 39.31 3.07 20.00
C MET A 735 38.78 4.37 20.61
N SER A 736 38.76 5.46 19.86
CA SER A 736 38.16 6.74 20.28
C SER A 736 37.39 7.39 19.13
N PHE A 737 36.77 8.54 19.37
CA PHE A 737 36.38 9.41 18.27
C PHE A 737 37.61 10.13 17.67
N PRO A 738 37.58 10.52 16.39
CA PRO A 738 38.68 11.22 15.75
C PRO A 738 39.13 12.48 16.51
N HIS A 739 40.45 12.64 16.57
CA HIS A 739 41.11 13.69 17.35
C HIS A 739 40.69 13.74 18.82
N TYR A 740 40.29 12.61 19.40
CA TYR A 740 39.79 12.54 20.78
C TYR A 740 38.60 13.49 21.04
N TYR A 741 37.72 13.65 20.05
CA TYR A 741 36.45 14.32 20.26
C TYR A 741 35.66 13.66 21.41
N ALA A 742 35.04 14.46 22.28
CA ALA A 742 34.28 14.00 23.45
C ALA A 742 35.09 13.11 24.43
N ALA A 743 36.41 13.28 24.48
CA ALA A 743 37.30 12.61 25.43
C ALA A 743 37.88 13.60 26.46
N ASP A 744 38.43 13.06 27.54
CA ASP A 744 39.13 13.83 28.57
C ASP A 744 40.30 14.66 27.97
N PRO A 745 40.50 15.93 28.38
CA PRO A 745 41.63 16.75 27.91
C PRO A 745 43.01 16.09 28.07
N TYR A 746 43.15 15.14 29.00
CA TYR A 746 44.35 14.30 29.17
C TYR A 746 44.92 13.76 27.85
N PHE A 747 44.08 13.33 26.91
CA PHE A 747 44.55 12.77 25.65
C PHE A 747 45.13 13.83 24.69
N LEU A 748 44.53 15.02 24.68
CA LEU A 748 44.98 16.14 23.84
C LEU A 748 46.27 16.75 24.41
N ASP A 749 46.42 16.79 25.73
CA ASP A 749 47.60 17.35 26.38
C ASP A 749 48.89 16.56 26.10
N GLN A 750 48.79 15.32 25.62
CA GLN A 750 49.92 14.45 25.33
C GLN A 750 50.53 14.65 23.94
N ILE A 751 49.78 15.21 22.98
CA ILE A 751 50.11 15.18 21.55
C ILE A 751 49.83 16.53 20.90
N GLU A 752 50.73 16.98 20.04
CA GLU A 752 50.54 18.18 19.23
C GLU A 752 50.01 17.84 17.83
N GLY A 753 49.12 18.69 17.29
CA GLY A 753 48.57 18.53 15.94
C GLY A 753 47.16 17.93 15.87
N LEU A 754 46.52 17.67 17.01
CA LEU A 754 45.12 17.22 17.06
C LEU A 754 44.15 18.39 17.20
N ASN A 755 43.01 18.35 16.51
CA ASN A 755 42.00 19.42 16.54
C ASN A 755 40.57 18.83 16.50
N PRO A 756 39.97 18.48 17.64
CA PRO A 756 38.63 17.90 17.69
C PRO A 756 37.54 18.89 17.23
N SER A 757 36.62 18.43 16.38
CA SER A 757 35.43 19.18 15.97
C SER A 757 34.24 18.23 15.92
N LYS A 758 33.10 18.68 16.46
CA LYS A 758 31.87 17.89 16.48
C LYS A 758 31.42 17.53 15.07
N GLU A 759 31.33 18.52 14.18
CA GLU A 759 30.81 18.35 12.82
C GLU A 759 31.62 17.32 12.01
N LYS A 760 32.95 17.30 12.24
CA LYS A 760 33.88 16.43 11.52
C LYS A 760 34.07 15.06 12.17
N HIS A 761 33.97 14.95 13.49
CA HIS A 761 34.44 13.78 14.23
C HIS A 761 33.35 13.06 15.03
N GLU A 762 32.13 13.60 15.07
CA GLU A 762 31.00 12.91 15.72
C GLU A 762 30.55 11.69 14.89
N PHE A 763 30.36 10.55 15.57
CA PHE A 763 29.68 9.39 15.01
C PHE A 763 28.17 9.64 15.06
N TYR A 764 27.44 9.49 13.96
CA TYR A 764 25.98 9.54 13.99
C TYR A 764 25.30 8.63 12.98
N ILE A 765 24.03 8.35 13.26
CA ILE A 765 23.08 7.69 12.37
C ILE A 765 21.75 8.47 12.38
N THR A 766 21.22 8.77 11.20
CA THR A 766 19.90 9.39 11.04
C THR A 766 18.92 8.32 10.59
N LEU A 767 17.92 8.03 11.41
CA LEU A 767 16.92 6.98 11.15
C LEU A 767 15.56 7.61 10.83
N GLU A 768 14.85 7.07 9.84
CA GLU A 768 13.45 7.40 9.62
C GLU A 768 12.59 6.70 10.69
N PRO A 769 11.74 7.42 11.45
CA PRO A 769 11.10 6.89 12.64
C PRO A 769 10.07 5.78 12.39
N LEU A 770 9.33 5.83 11.28
CA LEU A 770 8.25 4.88 11.00
C LEU A 770 8.78 3.52 10.53
N THR A 771 9.85 3.51 9.74
CA THR A 771 10.41 2.33 9.08
C THR A 771 11.70 1.83 9.74
N GLY A 772 12.43 2.70 10.45
CA GLY A 772 13.75 2.39 11.01
C GLY A 772 14.87 2.35 9.96
N ILE A 773 14.63 2.84 8.74
CA ILE A 773 15.63 2.84 7.67
C ILE A 773 16.66 3.95 7.90
N PRO A 774 17.98 3.65 7.82
CA PRO A 774 19.03 4.68 7.85
C PRO A 774 18.99 5.59 6.61
N LEU A 775 18.93 6.91 6.83
CA LEU A 775 18.92 7.93 5.78
C LEU A 775 20.31 8.53 5.54
N ASP A 776 21.06 8.75 6.61
CA ASP A 776 22.38 9.40 6.59
C ASP A 776 23.20 8.91 7.77
N VAL A 777 24.36 8.30 7.49
CA VAL A 777 25.22 7.66 8.50
C VAL A 777 26.65 8.12 8.29
N ALA A 778 27.31 8.49 9.37
CA ALA A 778 28.75 8.73 9.40
C ALA A 778 29.34 8.00 10.61
N ALA A 779 29.86 6.79 10.38
CA ALA A 779 30.58 6.05 11.40
C ALA A 779 32.03 6.51 11.41
N ARG A 780 32.44 7.15 12.51
CA ARG A 780 33.76 7.78 12.64
C ARG A 780 34.46 7.29 13.88
N LEU A 781 35.61 6.67 13.70
CA LEU A 781 36.39 6.10 14.80
C LEU A 781 37.88 6.27 14.53
N GLN A 782 38.65 6.32 15.61
CA GLN A 782 40.09 6.45 15.63
C GLN A 782 40.72 5.27 16.36
N ILE A 783 41.83 4.79 15.80
CA ILE A 783 42.64 3.72 16.37
C ILE A 783 43.85 4.36 17.07
N ASN A 784 44.05 3.96 18.32
CA ASN A 784 45.13 4.44 19.17
C ASN A 784 45.88 3.26 19.78
N MET A 785 47.17 3.43 20.02
CA MET A 785 48.02 2.45 20.68
C MET A 785 48.39 2.97 22.07
N LEU A 786 48.15 2.18 23.11
CA LEU A 786 48.62 2.51 24.45
C LEU A 786 50.12 2.23 24.54
N VAL A 787 50.88 3.30 24.77
CA VAL A 787 52.31 3.26 25.05
C VAL A 787 52.52 3.55 26.52
N ARG A 788 53.39 2.78 27.17
CA ARG A 788 53.72 2.96 28.59
C ARG A 788 55.11 2.40 28.90
N PRO A 789 55.71 2.82 30.04
CA PRO A 789 56.96 2.24 30.50
C PRO A 789 56.87 0.72 30.70
N ILE A 790 57.79 -0.05 30.13
CA ILE A 790 57.88 -1.50 30.32
C ILE A 790 59.24 -1.84 30.95
N PRO A 791 59.29 -2.22 32.25
CA PRO A 791 60.54 -2.50 32.94
C PRO A 791 61.30 -3.67 32.30
N ASN A 792 62.63 -3.53 32.18
CA ASN A 792 63.53 -4.50 31.53
C ASN A 792 63.33 -4.70 30.03
N VAL A 793 62.59 -3.81 29.35
CA VAL A 793 62.52 -3.74 27.89
C VAL A 793 63.11 -2.40 27.46
N THR A 794 64.38 -2.39 27.06
CA THR A 794 65.18 -1.17 26.82
C THR A 794 64.47 -0.17 25.91
N LEU A 795 63.86 -0.63 24.82
CA LEU A 795 63.15 0.19 23.84
C LEU A 795 62.00 1.04 24.43
N TYR A 796 61.31 0.50 25.44
CA TYR A 796 60.12 1.12 26.06
C TYR A 796 60.31 1.38 27.57
N GLN A 797 61.52 1.26 28.10
CA GLN A 797 61.76 1.35 29.54
C GLN A 797 61.43 2.75 30.09
N HIS A 798 61.72 3.80 29.31
CA HIS A 798 61.48 5.20 29.65
C HIS A 798 60.38 5.83 28.79
N ALA A 799 59.57 5.01 28.10
CA ALA A 799 58.50 5.52 27.25
C ALA A 799 57.42 6.24 28.09
N PRO A 800 56.80 7.31 27.59
CA PRO A 800 55.69 7.98 28.28
C PRO A 800 54.48 7.05 28.41
N HIS A 801 53.64 7.28 29.42
CA HIS A 801 52.30 6.70 29.44
C HIS A 801 51.35 7.56 28.60
N MET A 802 51.04 7.14 27.39
CA MET A 802 50.20 7.90 26.45
C MET A 802 49.42 7.02 25.46
N PHE A 803 48.37 7.58 24.89
CA PHE A 803 47.58 6.94 23.84
C PHE A 803 47.95 7.54 22.48
N PHE A 804 48.77 6.84 21.72
CA PHE A 804 49.31 7.31 20.44
C PHE A 804 48.31 7.05 19.30
N PRO A 805 47.72 8.08 18.66
CA PRO A 805 46.77 7.90 17.59
C PRO A 805 47.50 7.52 16.30
N VAL A 806 47.02 6.48 15.64
CA VAL A 806 47.67 5.97 14.42
C VAL A 806 46.90 6.40 13.18
N LEU A 807 45.59 6.19 13.18
CA LEU A 807 44.72 6.57 12.09
C LEU A 807 43.29 6.76 12.59
N TRP A 808 42.49 7.48 11.82
CA TRP A 808 41.05 7.48 11.96
C TRP A 808 40.37 7.27 10.61
N PHE A 809 39.15 6.79 10.64
CA PHE A 809 38.39 6.52 9.43
C PHE A 809 36.95 7.02 9.54
N GLU A 810 36.37 7.36 8.39
CA GLU A 810 34.97 7.66 8.22
C GLU A 810 34.38 6.64 7.24
N GLN A 811 33.34 5.94 7.66
CA GLN A 811 32.46 5.20 6.76
C GLN A 811 31.16 6.00 6.62
N LYS A 812 30.95 6.56 5.44
CA LYS A 812 29.81 7.45 5.17
C LYS A 812 28.89 6.86 4.11
N VAL A 813 27.60 6.87 4.41
CA VAL A 813 26.54 6.51 3.47
C VAL A 813 25.38 7.49 3.64
N THR A 814 24.92 8.05 2.53
CA THR A 814 23.74 8.89 2.47
C THR A 814 22.82 8.30 1.40
N ILE A 815 21.54 8.21 1.70
CA ILE A 815 20.55 7.65 0.76
C ILE A 815 20.45 8.51 -0.51
N PRO A 816 20.48 7.92 -1.71
CA PRO A 816 20.34 8.64 -2.96
C PRO A 816 18.89 9.10 -3.17
N ASN A 817 18.72 10.12 -4.03
CA ASN A 817 17.44 10.80 -4.23
C ASN A 817 16.32 9.87 -4.75
N ASP A 818 16.65 8.88 -5.57
CA ASP A 818 15.71 7.90 -6.12
C ASP A 818 15.11 7.03 -5.00
N MET A 819 15.95 6.43 -4.15
CA MET A 819 15.50 5.65 -3.00
C MET A 819 14.78 6.53 -1.96
N ALA A 820 15.26 7.76 -1.74
CA ALA A 820 14.58 8.71 -0.87
C ALA A 820 13.15 9.02 -1.34
N SER A 821 12.91 9.10 -2.66
CA SER A 821 11.57 9.35 -3.20
C SER A 821 10.59 8.21 -2.92
N GLU A 822 11.05 6.96 -2.95
CA GLU A 822 10.25 5.79 -2.58
C GLU A 822 9.88 5.82 -1.10
N ILE A 823 10.86 6.04 -0.20
CA ILE A 823 10.63 6.13 1.24
C ILE A 823 9.67 7.28 1.56
N LYS A 824 9.85 8.45 0.93
CA LYS A 824 8.96 9.60 1.09
C LYS A 824 7.51 9.26 0.75
N THR A 825 7.29 8.44 -0.27
CA THR A 825 5.94 7.98 -0.66
C THR A 825 5.34 7.08 0.42
N VAL A 826 6.12 6.14 0.97
CA VAL A 826 5.69 5.25 2.06
C VAL A 826 5.35 6.05 3.32
N VAL A 827 6.21 7.00 3.72
CA VAL A 827 6.00 7.85 4.89
C VAL A 827 4.82 8.81 4.70
N ALA A 828 4.50 9.23 3.47
CA ALA A 828 3.35 10.08 3.17
C ALA A 828 2.02 9.29 3.07
N MET A 829 2.06 7.95 2.96
CA MET A 829 0.88 7.11 2.78
C MET A 829 -0.16 7.24 3.90
N PRO A 830 0.21 7.31 5.20
CA PRO A 830 -0.77 7.53 6.27
C PRO A 830 -1.56 8.82 6.07
N VAL A 831 -0.87 9.94 5.80
CA VAL A 831 -1.48 11.27 5.64
C VAL A 831 -2.34 11.33 4.38
N THR A 832 -1.82 10.86 3.25
CA THR A 832 -2.56 10.82 1.98
C THR A 832 -3.79 9.91 2.05
N GLY A 833 -3.69 8.80 2.79
CA GLY A 833 -4.83 7.94 3.13
C GLY A 833 -5.91 8.70 3.90
N TYR A 834 -5.57 9.40 5.00
CA TYR A 834 -6.54 10.22 5.72
C TYR A 834 -7.17 11.31 4.85
N MET A 835 -6.41 11.93 3.95
CA MET A 835 -6.93 12.91 2.99
C MET A 835 -7.93 12.28 2.01
N ALA A 836 -7.64 11.10 1.48
CA ALA A 836 -8.57 10.36 0.61
C ALA A 836 -9.86 10.01 1.35
N ILE A 837 -9.75 9.54 2.61
CA ILE A 837 -10.90 9.21 3.46
C ILE A 837 -11.75 10.46 3.74
N ALA A 838 -11.11 11.59 4.02
CA ALA A 838 -11.80 12.87 4.21
C ALA A 838 -12.58 13.31 2.96
N ILE A 839 -12.03 13.10 1.76
CA ILE A 839 -12.74 13.39 0.50
C ILE A 839 -13.99 12.51 0.37
N VAL A 840 -13.87 11.21 0.64
CA VAL A 840 -15.01 10.27 0.59
C VAL A 840 -16.07 10.64 1.62
N PHE A 841 -15.67 11.04 2.82
CA PHE A 841 -16.56 11.53 3.87
C PHE A 841 -17.33 12.80 3.42
N VAL A 842 -16.66 13.77 2.79
CA VAL A 842 -17.29 14.99 2.25
C VAL A 842 -18.28 14.65 1.14
N ILE A 843 -17.96 13.70 0.25
CA ILE A 843 -18.91 13.21 -0.77
C ILE A 843 -20.16 12.62 -0.09
N GLY A 844 -19.98 11.84 0.98
CA GLY A 844 -21.07 11.33 1.80
C GLY A 844 -21.95 12.44 2.39
N LEU A 845 -21.35 13.51 2.93
CA LEU A 845 -22.08 14.68 3.45
C LEU A 845 -22.85 15.41 2.34
N ILE A 846 -22.24 15.61 1.17
CA ILE A 846 -22.93 16.25 0.04
C ILE A 846 -24.15 15.41 -0.34
N LEU A 847 -24.02 14.09 -0.45
CA LEU A 847 -25.13 13.20 -0.82
C LEU A 847 -26.26 13.19 0.22
N THR A 848 -25.96 13.30 1.52
CA THR A 848 -26.98 13.34 2.58
C THR A 848 -27.69 14.70 2.67
N PHE A 849 -26.96 15.81 2.53
CA PHE A 849 -27.50 17.16 2.73
C PHE A 849 -28.00 17.85 1.46
N TRP A 850 -27.65 17.37 0.27
CA TRP A 850 -28.08 17.96 -1.01
C TRP A 850 -29.60 18.07 -1.13
N TRP A 851 -30.32 17.02 -0.74
CA TRP A 851 -31.77 16.96 -0.91
C TRP A 851 -32.56 17.79 0.12
N PRO A 852 -32.30 17.71 1.45
CA PRO A 852 -32.97 18.57 2.42
C PRO A 852 -32.79 20.06 2.09
N VAL A 853 -31.59 20.46 1.66
CA VAL A 853 -31.26 21.83 1.28
C VAL A 853 -32.00 22.23 0.00
N ALA A 854 -31.97 21.40 -1.05
CA ALA A 854 -32.73 21.66 -2.28
C ALA A 854 -34.24 21.79 -2.02
N ARG A 855 -34.80 20.98 -1.12
CA ARG A 855 -36.22 21.03 -0.72
C ARG A 855 -36.56 22.28 0.07
N MET A 856 -35.67 22.75 0.95
CA MET A 856 -35.84 24.02 1.66
C MET A 856 -35.83 25.21 0.69
N ILE A 857 -34.96 25.19 -0.32
CA ILE A 857 -34.89 26.24 -1.35
C ILE A 857 -36.15 26.24 -2.22
N GLN A 858 -36.64 25.06 -2.64
CA GLN A 858 -37.88 24.93 -3.41
C GLN A 858 -39.13 25.36 -2.64
N ARG A 859 -39.19 25.13 -1.32
CA ARG A 859 -40.29 25.59 -0.46
C ARG A 859 -40.32 27.10 -0.32
N LYS A 860 -39.16 27.76 -0.20
CA LYS A 860 -39.06 29.23 -0.19
C LYS A 860 -39.49 29.86 -1.53
N GLY A 861 -39.18 29.22 -2.65
CA GLY A 861 -39.64 29.66 -3.98
C GLY A 861 -41.15 29.54 -4.21
N LYS A 862 -41.80 28.48 -3.70
CA LYS A 862 -43.26 28.30 -3.78
C LYS A 862 -44.05 29.22 -2.85
N GLY A 863 -43.48 29.63 -1.71
CA GLY A 863 -44.09 30.61 -0.80
C GLY A 863 -44.29 31.98 -1.46
N TYR A 864 -43.28 32.45 -2.20
CA TYR A 864 -43.33 33.74 -2.91
C TYR A 864 -44.37 33.77 -4.05
N VAL A 865 -44.50 32.68 -4.82
CA VAL A 865 -45.45 32.59 -5.95
C VAL A 865 -46.91 32.49 -5.47
N ASN A 866 -47.14 31.83 -4.32
CA ASN A 866 -48.49 31.73 -3.76
C ASN A 866 -48.98 33.05 -3.13
N ASP A 867 -48.08 33.90 -2.64
CA ASP A 867 -48.43 35.23 -2.16
C ASP A 867 -48.74 36.20 -3.32
N GLU A 868 -48.00 36.17 -4.43
CA GLU A 868 -48.34 36.94 -5.64
C GLU A 868 -49.69 36.53 -6.25
N ASN A 869 -49.98 35.23 -6.33
CA ASN A 869 -51.25 34.74 -6.86
C ASN A 869 -52.45 35.05 -5.94
N LYS A 870 -52.25 35.13 -4.62
CA LYS A 870 -53.30 35.55 -3.67
C LYS A 870 -53.62 37.03 -3.75
N VAL A 871 -52.65 37.88 -4.10
CA VAL A 871 -52.86 39.31 -4.30
C VAL A 871 -53.62 39.54 -5.62
N SER A 872 -53.23 38.87 -6.71
CA SER A 872 -53.94 38.95 -8.01
C SER A 872 -55.38 38.44 -7.92
N ALA A 873 -55.63 37.33 -7.22
CA ALA A 873 -57.00 36.80 -7.06
C ALA A 873 -57.90 37.70 -6.20
N LYS A 874 -57.33 38.52 -5.29
CA LYS A 874 -58.08 39.51 -4.50
C LYS A 874 -58.46 40.74 -5.33
N GLU A 875 -57.63 41.14 -6.28
CA GLU A 875 -57.91 42.24 -7.21
C GLU A 875 -58.99 41.84 -8.23
N ASP A 876 -58.95 40.63 -8.76
CA ASP A 876 -59.95 40.14 -9.73
C ASP A 876 -61.37 40.01 -9.09
N ILE A 877 -61.46 39.59 -7.82
CA ILE A 877 -62.74 39.49 -7.10
C ILE A 877 -63.33 40.88 -6.79
N ALA A 878 -62.50 41.89 -6.53
CA ALA A 878 -62.94 43.28 -6.29
C ALA A 878 -63.45 43.96 -7.59
N VAL A 879 -62.87 43.62 -8.74
CA VAL A 879 -63.31 44.08 -10.06
C VAL A 879 -64.63 43.39 -10.47
N GLN A 880 -64.82 42.12 -10.12
CA GLN A 880 -66.03 41.39 -10.46
C GLN A 880 -67.24 41.78 -9.59
N SER A 881 -67.02 42.21 -8.33
CA SER A 881 -68.09 42.75 -7.48
C SER A 881 -68.55 44.16 -7.88
N SER A 882 -67.70 44.95 -8.54
CA SER A 882 -68.04 46.29 -9.02
C SER A 882 -68.78 46.27 -10.37
N LEU A 883 -68.61 45.23 -11.18
CA LEU A 883 -69.31 45.04 -12.46
C LEU A 883 -70.74 44.49 -12.33
N LEU A 884 -71.12 43.91 -11.18
CA LEU A 884 -72.49 43.40 -10.94
C LEU A 884 -73.47 44.47 -10.43
N SER A 885 -73.01 45.71 -10.20
CA SER A 885 -73.86 46.82 -9.72
C SER A 885 -74.34 47.78 -10.82
N SER A 886 -73.91 47.64 -12.07
CA SER A 886 -74.26 48.59 -13.12
C SER A 886 -74.78 47.90 -14.39
N ASN A 887 -76.04 48.21 -14.68
CA ASN A 887 -76.70 48.20 -16.00
C ASN A 887 -77.62 47.02 -16.32
N GLY A 888 -78.90 47.22 -15.96
CA GLY A 888 -80.00 46.88 -16.86
C GLY A 888 -80.06 47.82 -18.07
N HIS A 889 -80.84 47.39 -19.08
CA HIS A 889 -81.19 48.02 -20.35
C HIS A 889 -80.32 47.77 -21.61
N ILE A 890 -80.76 46.76 -22.38
CA ILE A 890 -81.17 46.81 -23.81
C ILE A 890 -80.30 47.60 -24.80
N LYS A 891 -79.64 46.93 -25.77
CA LYS A 891 -79.96 46.88 -27.23
C LYS A 891 -78.86 46.21 -28.09
N LYS A 892 -79.28 45.16 -28.82
CA LYS A 892 -79.07 44.76 -30.24
C LYS A 892 -77.92 45.36 -31.10
N ILE A 893 -77.44 44.51 -32.05
CA ILE A 893 -76.77 44.74 -33.37
C ILE A 893 -75.25 44.42 -33.36
N GLU A 894 -74.82 43.24 -33.85
CA GLU A 894 -74.38 42.82 -35.21
C GLU A 894 -72.94 43.18 -35.62
N VAL A 895 -72.19 42.12 -35.94
CA VAL A 895 -71.26 41.88 -37.08
C VAL A 895 -70.59 43.11 -37.74
N PHE A 896 -69.24 43.17 -37.75
CA PHE A 896 -68.41 43.15 -38.98
C PHE A 896 -66.89 43.18 -38.75
N ASN A 897 -66.20 42.65 -39.77
CA ASN A 897 -64.77 42.46 -39.97
C ASN A 897 -63.92 43.75 -40.05
N GLY A 898 -62.61 43.60 -39.77
CA GLY A 898 -61.58 43.98 -40.75
C GLY A 898 -60.69 45.21 -40.50
N ILE A 899 -59.38 44.93 -40.45
CA ILE A 899 -58.27 45.68 -41.11
C ILE A 899 -57.71 46.98 -40.47
N LYS A 900 -56.42 46.88 -40.11
CA LYS A 900 -55.28 47.83 -40.18
C LYS A 900 -55.54 49.35 -40.02
N ALA A 901 -54.76 50.00 -39.15
CA ALA A 901 -53.57 50.78 -39.52
C ALA A 901 -52.97 51.57 -38.33
N LYS A 902 -51.64 51.75 -38.40
CA LYS A 902 -50.77 52.58 -37.56
C LYS A 902 -51.21 54.06 -37.50
N LYS A 903 -50.98 54.73 -36.36
CA LYS A 903 -50.06 55.87 -36.21
C LYS A 903 -50.10 56.46 -34.79
N ALA A 904 -48.94 56.57 -34.16
CA ALA A 904 -48.62 57.63 -33.17
C ALA A 904 -48.50 58.99 -33.93
N PRO A 905 -48.48 60.20 -33.31
CA PRO A 905 -47.51 60.62 -32.26
C PRO A 905 -47.95 61.80 -31.33
N LEU A 906 -46.95 62.44 -30.70
CA LEU A 906 -46.89 63.68 -29.87
C LEU A 906 -46.95 63.46 -28.33
N ALA A 907 -45.85 63.62 -27.56
CA ALA A 907 -45.09 64.84 -27.16
C ALA A 907 -45.94 65.73 -26.21
N GLU A 908 -45.53 66.10 -24.99
CA GLU A 908 -44.40 66.95 -24.59
C GLU A 908 -44.23 67.02 -23.04
N LYS A 909 -42.97 67.20 -22.59
CA LYS A 909 -42.42 68.10 -21.51
C LYS A 909 -42.88 68.02 -20.03
N GLU A 910 -41.94 67.79 -19.09
CA GLU A 910 -41.18 68.74 -18.20
C GLU A 910 -41.98 69.10 -16.93
N ALA A 911 -41.48 69.24 -15.69
CA ALA A 911 -40.16 69.15 -15.05
C ALA A 911 -40.37 69.11 -13.49
N GLU A 912 -39.29 68.80 -12.74
CA GLU A 912 -39.00 69.14 -11.31
C GLU A 912 -39.93 68.58 -10.19
N SER A 913 -39.51 68.27 -8.95
CA SER A 913 -38.22 68.10 -8.26
C SER A 913 -38.52 67.38 -6.91
N GLU A 914 -37.51 66.66 -6.41
CA GLU A 914 -37.25 66.12 -5.06
C GLU A 914 -38.38 65.91 -4.02
N LEU A 915 -38.62 64.63 -3.65
CA LEU A 915 -38.50 64.22 -2.25
C LEU A 915 -38.14 62.72 -2.14
N THR A 916 -37.43 62.40 -1.06
CA THR A 916 -36.59 61.25 -0.78
C THR A 916 -37.30 59.90 -0.56
N VAL A 917 -36.53 58.81 -0.78
CA VAL A 917 -36.50 57.51 -0.05
C VAL A 917 -36.60 56.24 -0.94
N ASN A 918 -35.41 55.73 -1.26
CA ASN A 918 -34.91 54.34 -1.26
C ASN A 918 -35.65 53.15 -1.95
N ARG A 919 -35.06 52.74 -3.09
CA ARG A 919 -34.80 51.37 -3.63
C ARG A 919 -35.60 50.15 -3.13
N ASN A 920 -36.29 49.47 -4.06
CA ASN A 920 -35.89 48.12 -4.56
C ASN A 920 -36.84 47.57 -5.65
N ARG A 921 -36.28 47.17 -6.80
CA ARG A 921 -36.84 46.23 -7.79
C ARG A 921 -35.78 45.17 -8.09
N PRO A 922 -36.16 43.91 -8.34
CA PRO A 922 -35.42 43.08 -9.26
C PRO A 922 -36.29 42.67 -10.45
N ARG A 923 -35.93 43.18 -11.64
CA ARG A 923 -36.17 42.52 -12.93
C ARG A 923 -34.91 41.74 -13.28
N LYS A 924 -34.99 40.40 -13.31
CA LYS A 924 -34.26 39.47 -14.20
C LYS A 924 -34.46 38.02 -13.71
N SER A 925 -35.54 37.36 -14.14
CA SER A 925 -35.71 35.90 -13.98
C SER A 925 -36.21 35.16 -15.22
N ASN A 926 -36.43 35.84 -16.36
CA ASN A 926 -37.05 35.20 -17.54
C ASN A 926 -36.08 34.59 -18.57
N LEU A 927 -34.80 34.35 -18.23
CA LEU A 927 -33.88 33.63 -19.12
C LEU A 927 -33.52 32.22 -18.63
N LEU A 928 -33.63 31.94 -17.32
CA LEU A 928 -33.32 30.61 -16.76
C LEU A 928 -34.49 29.61 -16.88
N ASN A 929 -35.74 30.10 -16.82
CA ASN A 929 -36.92 29.23 -16.98
C ASN A 929 -37.10 28.74 -18.42
N LYS A 930 -36.47 29.38 -19.41
CA LYS A 930 -36.46 28.92 -20.81
C LYS A 930 -35.39 27.86 -21.11
N LEU A 931 -34.44 27.64 -20.19
CA LEU A 931 -33.38 26.64 -20.34
C LEU A 931 -33.71 25.28 -19.71
N PHE A 932 -34.82 25.17 -18.95
CA PHE A 932 -35.18 23.94 -18.22
C PHE A 932 -36.26 23.07 -18.90
N LEU A 933 -36.76 23.47 -20.07
CA LEU A 933 -37.84 22.75 -20.78
C LEU A 933 -37.39 21.93 -22.00
N GLU A 934 -36.11 21.87 -22.33
CA GLU A 934 -35.61 21.00 -23.40
C GLU A 934 -34.67 19.92 -22.85
N GLY A 935 -35.25 18.75 -22.57
CA GLY A 935 -34.51 17.55 -22.19
C GLY A 935 -33.64 17.02 -23.33
N ASN A 936 -32.35 17.35 -23.33
CA ASN A 936 -31.35 16.75 -24.22
C ASN A 936 -29.99 16.61 -23.52
N PHE A 937 -29.66 15.41 -23.04
CA PHE A 937 -28.28 15.02 -22.73
C PHE A 937 -27.85 13.88 -23.67
N CYS A 938 -27.49 14.27 -24.89
CA CYS A 938 -26.52 13.54 -25.70
C CYS A 938 -25.79 14.53 -26.59
N VAL A 939 -24.48 14.66 -26.32
CA VAL A 939 -23.38 15.16 -27.18
C VAL A 939 -22.80 16.55 -26.83
N ASN A 940 -21.69 16.57 -26.07
CA ASN A 940 -20.34 16.87 -26.56
C ASN A 940 -19.31 16.79 -25.40
N PHE A 941 -18.46 15.77 -25.39
CA PHE A 941 -17.40 15.61 -24.37
C PHE A 941 -16.31 16.72 -24.47
N ASP A 942 -16.17 17.39 -25.61
CA ASP A 942 -15.25 18.53 -25.78
C ASP A 942 -15.73 19.84 -25.11
N SER A 943 -17.05 20.01 -24.94
CA SER A 943 -17.59 21.21 -24.29
C SER A 943 -17.60 21.08 -22.76
N LEU A 944 -17.63 19.84 -22.25
CA LEU A 944 -17.53 19.58 -20.81
C LEU A 944 -16.09 19.80 -20.34
N TYR A 945 -15.09 19.43 -21.14
CA TYR A 945 -13.66 19.65 -20.86
C TYR A 945 -13.31 21.15 -20.75
N LYS A 946 -13.78 22.00 -21.67
CA LYS A 946 -13.51 23.46 -21.66
C LYS A 946 -14.30 24.28 -20.61
N HIS A 947 -15.35 23.71 -20.00
CA HIS A 947 -16.11 24.36 -18.94
C HIS A 947 -15.75 23.83 -17.54
N PHE A 948 -15.32 22.57 -17.42
CA PHE A 948 -14.72 22.05 -16.20
C PHE A 948 -13.40 22.75 -15.89
N ASP A 949 -12.54 23.05 -16.88
CA ASP A 949 -11.30 23.78 -16.62
C ASP A 949 -11.52 25.18 -16.03
N ARG A 950 -12.53 25.93 -16.49
CA ARG A 950 -12.76 27.31 -16.00
C ARG A 950 -13.51 27.37 -14.67
N VAL A 951 -14.33 26.37 -14.36
CA VAL A 951 -15.09 26.30 -13.10
C VAL A 951 -14.28 25.57 -12.03
N ALA A 952 -13.58 24.48 -12.36
CA ALA A 952 -12.68 23.79 -11.43
C ALA A 952 -11.50 24.69 -11.05
N LEU A 953 -10.90 25.45 -11.99
CA LEU A 953 -9.82 26.40 -11.67
C LEU A 953 -10.30 27.58 -10.82
N ARG A 954 -11.53 28.09 -11.02
CA ARG A 954 -12.12 29.16 -10.18
C ARG A 954 -12.58 28.65 -8.82
N PHE A 955 -13.05 27.40 -8.73
CA PHE A 955 -13.44 26.76 -7.47
C PHE A 955 -12.21 26.33 -6.67
N PHE A 956 -11.14 25.86 -7.34
CA PHE A 956 -9.81 25.64 -6.73
C PHE A 956 -9.21 26.95 -6.24
N LEU A 957 -9.22 28.03 -7.03
CA LEU A 957 -8.73 29.35 -6.61
C LEU A 957 -9.57 29.94 -5.45
N CYS A 958 -10.89 29.77 -5.44
CA CYS A 958 -11.73 30.20 -4.32
C CYS A 958 -11.49 29.38 -3.04
N LEU A 959 -11.27 28.06 -3.13
CA LEU A 959 -10.89 27.24 -1.97
C LEU A 959 -9.47 27.59 -1.48
N PHE A 960 -8.53 27.90 -2.39
CA PHE A 960 -7.16 28.31 -2.07
C PHE A 960 -7.11 29.66 -1.31
N PHE A 961 -7.98 30.61 -1.69
CA PHE A 961 -8.08 31.91 -1.02
C PHE A 961 -8.85 31.85 0.31
N HIS A 962 -9.83 30.94 0.46
CA HIS A 962 -10.63 30.87 1.69
C HIS A 962 -9.93 30.10 2.82
N VAL A 963 -9.13 29.07 2.50
CA VAL A 963 -8.29 28.34 3.47
C VAL A 963 -7.11 29.19 3.96
N SER A 964 -6.68 30.18 3.18
CA SER A 964 -5.62 31.13 3.57
C SER A 964 -6.02 32.16 4.62
N PHE A 965 -7.31 32.31 4.96
CA PHE A 965 -7.78 33.37 5.86
C PHE A 965 -7.95 32.92 7.33
N HIS A 966 -7.76 31.63 7.64
CA HIS A 966 -8.07 31.08 8.97
C HIS A 966 -6.91 30.36 9.67
N VAL A 967 -5.66 30.83 9.47
CA VAL A 967 -4.49 30.39 10.25
C VAL A 967 -3.81 31.61 10.89
N ARG A 968 -3.91 31.67 12.22
CA ARG A 968 -3.34 32.71 13.09
C ARG A 968 -1.81 32.74 12.97
N THR A 969 -1.27 33.95 13.07
CA THR A 969 0.08 34.42 12.76
C THR A 969 1.23 33.70 13.50
N ARG A 970 1.92 32.79 12.81
CA ARG A 970 3.37 32.47 12.93
C ARG A 970 3.87 31.49 11.86
N LYS A 971 2.97 30.83 11.12
CA LYS A 971 3.30 29.86 10.06
C LYS A 971 3.42 30.42 8.64
N ARG A 972 3.33 31.75 8.46
CA ARG A 972 3.33 32.39 7.13
C ARG A 972 4.71 32.46 6.47
N GLN A 973 5.78 32.37 7.26
CA GLN A 973 7.17 32.44 6.76
C GLN A 973 7.66 31.10 6.20
N ASN A 974 7.20 29.97 6.75
CA ASN A 974 7.62 28.64 6.29
C ASN A 974 6.90 28.17 5.02
N PHE A 975 5.77 28.79 4.66
CA PHE A 975 5.00 28.43 3.46
C PHE A 975 5.51 29.14 2.19
N LEU A 976 6.13 30.31 2.34
CA LEU A 976 6.74 31.03 1.21
C LEU A 976 8.11 30.42 0.83
N LEU A 977 8.85 29.88 1.80
CA LEU A 977 10.10 29.12 1.58
C LEU A 977 9.91 27.70 1.02
N PHE A 978 8.67 27.22 0.93
CA PHE A 978 8.31 25.94 0.31
C PHE A 978 7.88 26.10 -1.17
N LEU A 979 7.65 27.34 -1.61
CA LEU A 979 7.27 27.68 -2.98
C LEU A 979 8.45 28.24 -3.81
N GLU A 980 9.55 28.64 -3.17
CA GLU A 980 10.89 28.70 -3.77
C GLU A 980 11.53 27.30 -3.74
#